data_AF-A0A915ZQJ3-F1
#
_entry.id   AF-A0A915ZQJ3-F1
#
_cell.length_a   1.000
_cell.length_b   1.000
_cell.length_c   1.000
_cell.angle_alpha   90.00
_cell.angle_beta   90.00
_cell.angle_gamma   90.00
#
_symmetry.space_group_name_H-M   'P 1'
#
loop_
_entity.id
_entity.type
_entity.pdbx_description
1 polymer ?
#
loop_
_entity_poly.entity_id
_entity_poly.type
_entity_poly.pdbx_seq_one_letter_code
_entity_poly.pdbx_strand_id
1 'polypeptide(L)'
;MSNDQQIIHQLKLNHGLLFDGYKIQPSKQAIFMKDGELNIKLYNGQPIIYNNINDSISSENFFMDKDNLNNTIDVCINFPIAEIIYRGDLLESFSKCTDDENLYKLYGHFFARNILIGSKLFIKNLNLATQAQIDVLKFYLFCTYNSAKHSIEIPVNNFFTLNLLPKIVTLDGEELNTHKKLVKWMNNLYQEGEKSIFIISYDNFIPISQLKNNIVSSVDGFFNENHYEISNFKENISLEEWVRDAVNNNLVSWIRDFHLFQGLILDKDYEMEISKKIPITFTKIPKINPRNSSYLKIMKPSTKVENFLISNNIYSPYNLNSFPFIKDNSIKSNNGKNDENSTHVLINCEQYEILLNKDNIKPTQKLGYAIEEALNSMKPLKALQDIFNEYGQLFPQRIILGRSIKNILPTSIAPETIDIKTESLTLTPRLDKLNISYFLTPKGRIIENNDLPNWIQNPNNLEIIEFDEIEPFYKILKEEQQMKIDDLLKDNYRILMTGITDLRDLDNNEVEYHKRINIEPLLEDEDYEVYGSIVSKNNSRLEGIYVNFGSYDINGFFAMIKKLEETSINIKECRILWMIVEKPSKLLVFSPNNREFQVECIKESIILQSDKSNYYIKPSFSLSQGYTIFVHAYCPSTNYEPDNIIKLVKWSHNSIKFQVTKPFYNESNNNFSTDNEEDINLDLRICVLCSDYKNLKFDNKNEGGFSLDLTGYVLTKDNFNESLSTEINEVV
;
A
#
# COMPACT_ATOMS: atom_id res chain seq x y z
N MET A 1 4.95 -43.94 -26.01
CA MET A 1 6.35 -43.61 -25.66
C MET A 1 6.34 -43.03 -24.27
N SER A 2 7.23 -43.48 -23.38
CA SER A 2 7.38 -42.81 -22.07
C SER A 2 7.83 -41.36 -22.29
N ASN A 3 7.60 -40.48 -21.31
CA ASN A 3 8.07 -39.09 -21.35
C ASN A 3 9.59 -39.02 -21.62
N ASP A 4 10.35 -39.95 -21.04
CA ASP A 4 11.80 -40.03 -21.18
C ASP A 4 12.24 -40.37 -22.62
N GLN A 5 11.54 -41.30 -23.28
CA GLN A 5 11.82 -41.63 -24.69
C GLN A 5 11.54 -40.47 -25.63
N GLN A 6 10.56 -39.61 -25.30
CA GLN A 6 10.29 -38.40 -26.08
C GLN A 6 11.39 -37.36 -25.91
N ILE A 7 11.89 -37.16 -24.68
CA ILE A 7 12.99 -36.23 -24.37
C ILE A 7 14.28 -36.68 -25.06
N ILE A 8 14.64 -37.96 -24.95
CA ILE A 8 15.83 -38.54 -25.60
C ILE A 8 15.76 -38.32 -27.12
N HIS A 9 14.59 -38.51 -27.73
CA HIS A 9 14.40 -38.32 -29.16
C HIS A 9 14.44 -36.85 -29.58
N GLN A 10 13.76 -35.96 -28.85
CA GLN A 10 13.69 -34.53 -29.17
C GLN A 10 15.05 -33.85 -29.04
N LEU A 11 15.79 -34.16 -27.97
CA LEU A 11 17.10 -33.58 -27.69
C LEU A 11 18.27 -34.36 -28.31
N LYS A 12 17.99 -35.51 -28.95
CA LYS A 12 18.98 -36.43 -29.53
C LYS A 12 20.10 -36.82 -28.55
N LEU A 13 19.75 -37.09 -27.30
CA LEU A 13 20.72 -37.36 -26.20
C LEU A 13 21.57 -38.62 -26.43
N ASN A 14 21.13 -39.52 -27.31
CA ASN A 14 21.83 -40.76 -27.64
C ASN A 14 22.74 -40.63 -28.88
N HIS A 15 22.91 -39.43 -29.44
CA HIS A 15 23.80 -39.13 -30.56
C HIS A 15 25.11 -38.52 -30.09
N GLY A 16 26.20 -38.73 -30.84
CA GLY A 16 27.41 -37.94 -30.66
C GLY A 16 27.29 -36.57 -31.32
N LEU A 17 28.30 -35.73 -31.16
CA LEU A 17 28.34 -34.32 -31.51
C LEU A 17 29.36 -34.07 -32.63
N LEU A 18 28.90 -33.35 -33.65
CA LEU A 18 29.70 -32.82 -34.74
C LEU A 18 29.95 -31.33 -34.48
N PHE A 19 31.19 -30.92 -34.70
CA PHE A 19 31.60 -29.52 -34.65
C PHE A 19 31.80 -29.07 -36.09
N ASP A 20 30.83 -28.32 -36.61
CA ASP A 20 30.88 -27.74 -37.96
C ASP A 20 31.16 -26.24 -37.85
N GLY A 21 32.44 -25.91 -37.62
CA GLY A 21 32.88 -24.55 -37.30
C GLY A 21 32.23 -24.00 -36.04
N TYR A 22 31.18 -23.19 -36.20
CA TYR A 22 30.50 -22.41 -35.15
C TYR A 22 29.27 -23.08 -34.53
N LYS A 23 28.90 -24.29 -34.95
CA LYS A 23 27.67 -24.97 -34.46
C LYS A 23 27.95 -26.39 -34.00
N ILE A 24 27.41 -26.72 -32.83
CA ILE A 24 27.33 -28.10 -32.35
C ILE A 24 26.07 -28.72 -32.93
N GLN A 25 26.23 -29.83 -33.66
CA GLN A 25 25.10 -30.57 -34.21
C GLN A 25 25.13 -32.03 -33.76
N PRO A 26 23.97 -32.63 -33.46
CA PRO A 26 23.87 -34.05 -33.28
C PRO A 26 24.27 -34.80 -34.56
N SER A 27 25.04 -35.86 -34.41
CA SER A 27 25.51 -36.74 -35.46
C SER A 27 24.38 -37.43 -36.23
N LYS A 28 24.70 -37.94 -37.42
CA LYS A 28 23.71 -38.57 -38.31
C LYS A 28 23.10 -39.82 -37.70
N GLN A 29 23.90 -40.60 -36.97
CA GLN A 29 23.48 -41.86 -36.37
C GLN A 29 23.65 -41.83 -34.85
N ALA A 30 22.75 -42.51 -34.15
CA ALA A 30 22.83 -42.68 -32.71
C ALA A 30 23.98 -43.61 -32.32
N ILE A 31 24.59 -43.35 -31.18
CA ILE A 31 25.63 -44.19 -30.57
C ILE A 31 25.00 -45.20 -29.62
N PHE A 32 23.99 -44.75 -28.87
CA PHE A 32 23.34 -45.53 -27.83
C PHE A 32 21.91 -45.91 -28.22
N MET A 33 21.41 -47.01 -27.65
CA MET A 33 20.01 -47.43 -27.75
C MET A 33 19.06 -46.33 -27.23
N LYS A 34 17.76 -46.41 -27.51
CA LYS A 34 16.77 -45.35 -27.13
C LYS A 34 16.09 -45.60 -25.79
N ASP A 35 16.28 -46.77 -25.21
CA ASP A 35 15.71 -47.25 -23.95
C ASP A 35 16.69 -47.14 -22.77
N GLY A 36 17.75 -46.34 -22.92
CA GLY A 36 18.69 -46.05 -21.85
C GLY A 36 18.08 -45.28 -20.69
N GLU A 37 18.79 -45.28 -19.57
CA GLU A 37 18.46 -44.57 -18.34
C GLU A 37 18.69 -43.05 -18.50
N LEU A 38 17.68 -42.27 -18.12
CA LEU A 38 17.71 -40.83 -18.11
C LEU A 38 17.66 -40.32 -16.67
N ASN A 39 18.71 -39.65 -16.21
CA ASN A 39 18.73 -39.01 -14.89
C ASN A 39 18.62 -37.50 -15.08
N ILE A 40 17.48 -36.93 -14.69
CA ILE A 40 17.21 -35.49 -14.74
C ILE A 40 17.27 -34.94 -13.31
N LYS A 41 18.16 -33.99 -13.07
CA LYS A 41 18.30 -33.29 -11.80
C LYS A 41 17.98 -31.81 -12.00
N LEU A 42 17.17 -31.23 -11.12
CA LEU A 42 16.95 -29.78 -11.11
C LEU A 42 18.27 -29.06 -10.85
N TYR A 43 18.50 -28.00 -11.62
CA TYR A 43 19.70 -27.19 -11.51
C TYR A 43 19.54 -26.19 -10.36
N ASN A 44 20.33 -26.39 -9.30
CA ASN A 44 20.29 -25.55 -8.10
C ASN A 44 21.24 -24.34 -8.18
N GLY A 45 22.08 -24.25 -9.21
CA GLY A 45 23.04 -23.15 -9.39
C GLY A 45 22.42 -21.84 -9.89
N GLN A 46 23.30 -20.91 -10.26
CA GLN A 46 22.95 -19.59 -10.77
C GLN A 46 22.92 -19.54 -12.30
N PRO A 47 22.21 -18.57 -12.91
CA PRO A 47 22.41 -18.24 -14.31
C PRO A 47 23.87 -17.85 -14.57
N ILE A 48 24.38 -18.23 -15.74
CA ILE A 48 25.78 -18.06 -16.13
C ILE A 48 25.84 -16.95 -17.18
N ILE A 49 26.68 -15.95 -16.96
CA ILE A 49 26.86 -14.80 -17.83
C ILE A 49 28.17 -14.94 -18.58
N TYR A 50 28.12 -14.76 -19.89
CA TYR A 50 29.26 -14.69 -20.78
C TYR A 50 29.39 -13.24 -21.26
N ASN A 51 30.42 -12.55 -20.76
CA ASN A 51 30.69 -11.15 -21.10
C ASN A 51 31.74 -11.01 -22.21
N ASN A 52 31.72 -9.84 -22.87
CA ASN A 52 32.66 -9.45 -23.93
C ASN A 52 32.69 -10.46 -25.07
N ILE A 53 31.51 -10.81 -25.55
CA ILE A 53 31.36 -11.67 -26.72
C ILE A 53 31.91 -10.90 -27.93
N ASN A 54 32.89 -11.48 -28.63
CA ASN A 54 33.57 -10.93 -29.82
C ASN A 54 34.65 -9.87 -29.55
N ASP A 55 35.27 -9.84 -28.36
CA ASP A 55 36.44 -9.00 -28.13
C ASP A 55 37.61 -9.46 -29.02
N SER A 56 37.96 -8.62 -30.00
CA SER A 56 38.92 -8.87 -31.09
C SER A 56 40.30 -9.35 -30.64
N ILE A 57 40.62 -9.23 -29.36
CA ILE A 57 41.93 -9.53 -28.75
C ILE A 57 42.09 -11.03 -28.42
N SER A 58 41.00 -11.79 -28.26
CA SER A 58 41.05 -13.23 -27.89
C SER A 58 41.23 -14.19 -29.08
N SER A 59 41.46 -13.68 -30.28
CA SER A 59 41.49 -14.45 -31.54
C SER A 59 42.83 -15.16 -31.79
N GLU A 60 43.25 -16.05 -30.89
CA GLU A 60 44.27 -17.07 -31.18
C GLU A 60 43.68 -18.44 -31.58
N ASN A 61 42.36 -18.50 -31.82
CA ASN A 61 41.72 -19.72 -32.32
C ASN A 61 41.82 -19.82 -33.86
N PHE A 62 42.55 -20.85 -34.31
CA PHE A 62 43.02 -21.16 -35.68
C PHE A 62 41.97 -21.31 -36.80
N PHE A 63 40.70 -20.96 -36.61
CA PHE A 63 39.62 -21.18 -37.57
C PHE A 63 38.64 -20.01 -37.64
N MET A 64 39.09 -18.83 -38.10
CA MET A 64 38.21 -17.65 -38.21
C MET A 64 38.27 -17.00 -39.59
N ASP A 65 37.09 -16.89 -40.20
CA ASP A 65 36.79 -15.94 -41.29
C ASP A 65 36.00 -14.76 -40.68
N LYS A 66 36.41 -13.53 -40.98
CA LYS A 66 36.02 -12.30 -40.22
C LYS A 66 34.59 -11.79 -40.49
N ASP A 67 33.87 -12.38 -41.43
CA ASP A 67 32.75 -11.69 -42.10
C ASP A 67 31.34 -12.10 -41.63
N ASN A 68 31.16 -13.06 -40.71
CA ASN A 68 29.83 -13.63 -40.39
C ASN A 68 29.38 -13.54 -38.92
N LEU A 69 30.05 -12.75 -38.08
CA LEU A 69 29.65 -12.57 -36.69
C LEU A 69 28.79 -11.32 -36.56
N ASN A 70 27.56 -11.46 -36.04
CA ASN A 70 26.72 -10.33 -35.69
C ASN A 70 27.43 -9.50 -34.60
N ASN A 71 28.15 -8.45 -35.00
CA ASN A 71 28.91 -7.50 -34.17
C ASN A 71 28.06 -6.66 -33.19
N THR A 72 26.92 -7.18 -32.72
CA THR A 72 25.93 -6.45 -31.92
C THR A 72 25.53 -7.16 -30.61
N ILE A 73 26.00 -8.39 -30.36
CA ILE A 73 25.73 -9.13 -29.12
C ILE A 73 26.90 -8.90 -28.17
N ASP A 74 26.62 -8.28 -27.03
CA ASP A 74 27.65 -7.93 -26.06
C ASP A 74 27.71 -8.95 -24.91
N VAL A 75 26.56 -9.48 -24.51
CA VAL A 75 26.42 -10.43 -23.39
C VAL A 75 25.43 -11.55 -23.72
N CYS A 76 25.76 -12.78 -23.32
CA CYS A 76 24.84 -13.91 -23.32
C CYS A 76 24.63 -14.39 -21.88
N ILE A 77 23.39 -14.68 -21.52
CA ILE A 77 23.02 -15.17 -20.20
C ILE A 77 22.32 -16.52 -20.38
N ASN A 78 22.93 -17.57 -19.85
CA ASN A 78 22.34 -18.89 -19.78
C ASN A 78 21.50 -18.99 -18.51
N PHE A 79 20.27 -19.47 -18.63
CA PHE A 79 19.36 -19.77 -17.51
C PHE A 79 19.12 -21.29 -17.46
N PRO A 80 19.96 -22.06 -16.75
CA PRO A 80 19.79 -23.49 -16.62
C PRO A 80 18.64 -23.84 -15.68
N ILE A 81 17.90 -24.90 -16.02
CA ILE A 81 16.75 -25.40 -15.25
C ILE A 81 17.03 -26.79 -14.72
N ALA A 82 17.68 -27.63 -15.52
CA ALA A 82 18.01 -28.99 -15.15
C ALA A 82 19.28 -29.48 -15.85
N GLU A 83 19.93 -30.44 -15.19
CA GLU A 83 21.02 -31.25 -15.73
C GLU A 83 20.46 -32.61 -16.12
N ILE A 84 20.80 -33.06 -17.33
CA ILE A 84 20.43 -34.34 -17.88
C ILE A 84 21.69 -35.18 -18.04
N ILE A 85 21.67 -36.38 -17.47
CA ILE A 85 22.69 -37.40 -17.67
C ILE A 85 22.03 -38.59 -18.36
N TYR A 86 22.54 -38.93 -19.54
CA TYR A 86 22.05 -40.06 -20.33
C TYR A 86 23.02 -41.25 -20.27
N ARG A 87 22.49 -42.46 -20.04
CA ARG A 87 23.25 -43.71 -20.03
C ARG A 87 22.49 -44.77 -20.81
N GLY A 88 23.08 -45.30 -21.87
CA GLY A 88 22.49 -46.39 -22.63
C GLY A 88 23.53 -47.41 -23.04
N ASP A 89 23.05 -48.56 -23.52
CA ASP A 89 23.89 -49.56 -24.14
C ASP A 89 24.28 -49.11 -25.55
N LEU A 90 25.52 -49.44 -25.95
CA LEU A 90 26.03 -49.13 -27.28
C LEU A 90 25.24 -49.87 -28.35
N LEU A 91 24.91 -49.18 -29.44
CA LEU A 91 24.30 -49.79 -30.61
C LEU A 91 25.30 -50.74 -31.29
N GLU A 92 24.82 -51.91 -31.68
CA GLU A 92 25.64 -52.89 -32.40
C GLU A 92 26.22 -52.31 -33.71
N SER A 93 25.47 -51.40 -34.37
CA SER A 93 25.93 -50.67 -35.56
C SER A 93 27.14 -49.77 -35.27
N PHE A 94 27.18 -49.14 -34.10
CA PHE A 94 28.31 -48.33 -33.65
C PHE A 94 29.52 -49.21 -33.33
N SER A 95 29.33 -50.29 -32.56
CA SER A 95 30.41 -51.20 -32.15
C SER A 95 31.07 -51.92 -33.34
N LYS A 96 30.34 -52.18 -34.42
CA LYS A 96 30.84 -52.86 -35.63
C LYS A 96 31.44 -51.92 -36.68
N CYS A 97 31.49 -50.61 -36.45
CA CYS A 97 32.05 -49.66 -37.40
C CYS A 97 33.58 -49.84 -37.48
N THR A 98 34.12 -50.36 -38.60
CA THR A 98 35.57 -50.67 -38.74
C THR A 98 36.39 -49.57 -39.43
N ASP A 99 35.75 -48.51 -39.89
CA ASP A 99 36.38 -47.44 -40.67
C ASP A 99 36.42 -46.13 -39.87
N ASP A 100 37.63 -45.71 -39.49
CA ASP A 100 37.86 -44.53 -38.66
C ASP A 100 37.53 -43.21 -39.37
N GLU A 101 37.62 -43.13 -40.71
CA GLU A 101 37.21 -41.93 -41.46
C GLU A 101 35.68 -41.78 -41.49
N ASN A 102 34.96 -42.90 -41.55
CA ASN A 102 33.50 -42.91 -41.54
C ASN A 102 32.91 -42.83 -40.13
N LEU A 103 33.65 -43.24 -39.10
CA LEU A 103 33.24 -43.18 -37.69
C LEU A 103 32.81 -41.76 -37.30
N TYR A 104 33.68 -40.77 -37.54
CA TYR A 104 33.42 -39.37 -37.17
C TYR A 104 32.31 -38.73 -38.02
N LYS A 105 32.21 -39.08 -39.31
CA LYS A 105 31.14 -38.58 -40.20
C LYS A 105 29.75 -39.08 -39.81
N LEU A 106 29.65 -40.29 -39.26
CA LEU A 106 28.38 -40.92 -38.91
C LEU A 106 27.96 -40.62 -37.46
N TYR A 107 28.90 -40.70 -36.52
CA TYR A 107 28.63 -40.66 -35.07
C TYR A 107 29.16 -39.42 -34.36
N GLY A 108 29.88 -38.54 -35.07
CA GLY A 108 30.45 -37.32 -34.50
C GLY A 108 31.82 -37.52 -33.88
N HIS A 109 32.38 -36.42 -33.35
CA HIS A 109 33.73 -36.37 -32.77
C HIS A 109 33.73 -36.69 -31.27
N PHE A 110 32.69 -36.23 -30.56
CA PHE A 110 32.56 -36.39 -29.10
C PHE A 110 31.16 -36.81 -28.71
N PHE A 111 31.01 -37.43 -27.56
CA PHE A 111 29.73 -37.66 -26.89
C PHE A 111 29.71 -36.85 -25.59
N ALA A 112 28.65 -36.10 -25.34
CA ALA A 112 28.49 -35.36 -24.09
C ALA A 112 27.67 -36.19 -23.12
N ARG A 113 28.25 -36.52 -21.96
CA ARG A 113 27.56 -37.30 -20.94
C ARG A 113 26.62 -36.45 -20.10
N ASN A 114 26.97 -35.19 -19.88
CA ASN A 114 26.21 -34.24 -19.08
C ASN A 114 25.70 -33.13 -20.00
N ILE A 115 24.41 -32.80 -19.91
CA ILE A 115 23.77 -31.77 -20.73
C ILE A 115 22.99 -30.85 -19.80
N LEU A 116 23.24 -29.55 -19.89
CA LEU A 116 22.39 -28.56 -19.23
C LEU A 116 21.29 -28.12 -20.19
N ILE A 117 20.06 -28.16 -19.69
CA ILE A 117 18.88 -27.69 -20.39
C ILE A 117 18.33 -26.41 -19.74
N GLY A 118 17.81 -25.52 -20.58
CA GLY A 118 17.29 -24.23 -20.16
C GLY A 118 17.00 -23.33 -21.34
N SER A 119 17.22 -22.03 -21.16
CA SER A 119 17.13 -21.06 -22.25
C SER A 119 18.19 -19.97 -22.13
N LYS A 120 18.30 -19.11 -23.14
CA LYS A 120 19.32 -18.06 -23.24
C LYS A 120 18.69 -16.71 -23.50
N LEU A 121 19.25 -15.67 -22.90
CA LEU A 121 19.02 -14.28 -23.28
C LEU A 121 20.29 -13.67 -23.86
N PHE A 122 20.13 -12.91 -24.94
CA PHE A 122 21.18 -12.11 -25.55
C PHE A 122 20.91 -10.64 -25.29
N ILE A 123 21.91 -9.94 -24.77
CA ILE A 123 21.88 -8.50 -24.58
C ILE A 123 22.68 -7.85 -25.70
N LYS A 124 22.01 -6.96 -26.44
CA LYS A 124 22.60 -6.21 -27.55
C LYS A 124 22.72 -4.73 -27.19
N ASN A 125 23.77 -4.09 -27.69
CA ASN A 125 24.06 -2.66 -27.49
C ASN A 125 24.28 -2.25 -26.02
N LEU A 126 24.71 -3.19 -25.17
CA LEU A 126 25.17 -2.92 -23.81
C LEU A 126 26.35 -1.93 -23.81
N ASN A 127 27.26 -2.07 -24.77
CA ASN A 127 28.45 -1.21 -24.90
C ASN A 127 28.12 0.26 -25.27
N LEU A 128 26.92 0.52 -25.78
CA LEU A 128 26.44 1.87 -26.11
C LEU A 128 25.64 2.50 -24.97
N ALA A 129 25.34 1.75 -23.91
CA ALA A 129 24.52 2.21 -22.80
C ALA A 129 25.36 2.93 -21.74
N THR A 130 24.72 3.86 -21.04
CA THR A 130 25.30 4.50 -19.86
C THR A 130 25.39 3.52 -18.69
N GLN A 131 26.30 3.76 -17.74
CA GLN A 131 26.41 2.92 -16.54
C GLN A 131 25.08 2.79 -15.79
N ALA A 132 24.32 3.89 -15.66
CA ALA A 132 23.02 3.87 -15.02
C ALA A 132 22.02 2.93 -15.74
N GLN A 133 22.01 2.89 -17.08
CA GLN A 133 21.17 1.95 -17.82
C GLN A 133 21.61 0.50 -17.61
N ILE A 134 22.92 0.24 -17.54
CA ILE A 134 23.48 -1.09 -17.28
C ILE A 134 23.09 -1.56 -15.88
N ASP A 135 23.24 -0.71 -14.85
CA ASP A 135 22.92 -1.03 -13.46
C ASP A 135 21.42 -1.33 -13.30
N VAL A 136 20.56 -0.54 -13.94
CA VAL A 136 19.11 -0.76 -13.94
C VAL A 136 18.75 -2.08 -14.63
N LEU A 137 19.40 -2.40 -15.76
CA LEU A 137 19.19 -3.67 -16.46
C LEU A 137 19.60 -4.87 -15.59
N LYS A 138 20.79 -4.82 -15.00
CA LYS A 138 21.33 -5.82 -14.07
C LYS A 138 20.37 -6.06 -12.91
N PHE A 139 19.95 -5.00 -12.23
CA PHE A 139 19.00 -5.07 -11.13
C PHE A 139 17.68 -5.71 -11.53
N TYR A 140 17.14 -5.29 -12.68
CA TYR A 140 15.85 -5.77 -13.14
C TYR A 140 15.87 -7.25 -13.54
N LEU A 141 16.92 -7.69 -14.25
CA LEU A 141 17.11 -9.10 -14.58
C LEU A 141 17.25 -9.94 -13.32
N PHE A 142 18.03 -9.47 -12.34
CA PHE A 142 18.20 -10.15 -11.06
C PHE A 142 16.87 -10.30 -10.30
N CYS A 143 16.09 -9.22 -10.20
CA CYS A 143 14.78 -9.28 -9.54
C CYS A 143 13.81 -10.20 -10.28
N THR A 144 13.71 -10.08 -11.60
CA THR A 144 12.76 -10.87 -12.41
C THR A 144 13.09 -12.37 -12.35
N TYR A 145 14.37 -12.72 -12.42
CA TYR A 145 14.82 -14.10 -12.27
C TYR A 145 14.45 -14.67 -10.88
N ASN A 146 14.76 -13.95 -9.81
CA ASN A 146 14.45 -14.40 -8.45
C ASN A 146 12.94 -14.47 -8.20
N SER A 147 12.17 -13.51 -8.71
CA SER A 147 10.71 -13.55 -8.69
C SER A 147 10.15 -14.80 -9.35
N ALA A 148 10.66 -15.16 -10.54
CA ALA A 148 10.22 -16.34 -11.26
C ALA A 148 10.64 -17.64 -10.55
N LYS A 149 11.93 -17.77 -10.20
CA LYS A 149 12.50 -18.97 -9.58
C LYS A 149 11.92 -19.28 -8.20
N HIS A 150 11.63 -18.26 -7.40
CA HIS A 150 11.16 -18.42 -6.03
C HIS A 150 9.68 -18.07 -5.82
N SER A 151 8.96 -17.70 -6.88
CA SER A 151 7.56 -17.26 -6.82
C SER A 151 7.34 -16.09 -5.85
N ILE A 152 8.26 -15.12 -5.85
CA ILE A 152 8.21 -13.91 -5.00
C ILE A 152 7.71 -12.73 -5.82
N GLU A 153 6.73 -11.99 -5.33
CA GLU A 153 6.32 -10.73 -5.95
C GLU A 153 7.30 -9.60 -5.61
N ILE A 154 8.10 -9.16 -6.59
CA ILE A 154 9.00 -8.01 -6.44
C ILE A 154 8.52 -6.90 -7.39
N PRO A 155 7.96 -5.79 -6.88
CA PRO A 155 7.32 -4.78 -7.71
C PRO A 155 8.35 -3.82 -8.35
N VAL A 156 9.06 -4.28 -9.39
CA VAL A 156 10.11 -3.50 -10.10
C VAL A 156 9.61 -2.87 -11.41
N ASN A 157 8.46 -3.32 -11.93
CA ASN A 157 7.98 -3.04 -13.29
C ASN A 157 7.64 -1.57 -13.61
N ASN A 158 7.64 -0.69 -12.61
CA ASN A 158 7.25 0.72 -12.74
C ASN A 158 8.42 1.71 -12.58
N PHE A 159 9.67 1.21 -12.52
CA PHE A 159 10.86 2.00 -12.23
C PHE A 159 11.43 2.70 -13.48
N PHE A 160 11.36 2.08 -14.66
CA PHE A 160 11.94 2.61 -15.91
C PHE A 160 11.11 2.16 -17.11
N THR A 161 11.44 2.64 -18.31
CA THR A 161 10.88 2.10 -19.56
C THR A 161 11.86 1.12 -20.17
N LEU A 162 11.49 -0.17 -20.26
CA LEU A 162 12.38 -1.24 -20.73
C LEU A 162 12.95 -0.98 -22.13
N ASN A 163 12.21 -0.30 -23.00
CA ASN A 163 12.68 0.11 -24.33
C ASN A 163 13.87 1.07 -24.33
N LEU A 164 14.17 1.71 -23.20
CA LEU A 164 15.32 2.61 -23.05
C LEU A 164 16.58 1.88 -22.56
N LEU A 165 16.47 0.58 -22.26
CA LEU A 165 17.60 -0.27 -21.86
C LEU A 165 18.18 -1.00 -23.08
N PRO A 166 19.40 -1.58 -22.95
CA PRO A 166 19.95 -2.51 -23.94
C PRO A 166 18.94 -3.56 -24.36
N LYS A 167 18.97 -3.94 -25.64
CA LYS A 167 17.96 -4.84 -26.22
C LYS A 167 18.14 -6.25 -25.70
N ILE A 168 17.06 -6.84 -25.22
CA ILE A 168 17.01 -8.22 -24.71
C ILE A 168 16.34 -9.09 -25.77
N VAL A 169 17.03 -10.11 -26.25
CA VAL A 169 16.56 -11.02 -27.30
C VAL A 169 16.67 -12.46 -26.82
N THR A 170 15.65 -13.27 -27.07
CA THR A 170 15.63 -14.70 -26.75
C THR A 170 16.38 -15.53 -27.79
N LEU A 171 16.57 -16.82 -27.53
CA LEU A 171 17.23 -17.75 -28.47
C LEU A 171 16.51 -17.90 -29.82
N ASP A 172 15.18 -17.81 -29.84
CA ASP A 172 14.34 -17.86 -31.04
C ASP A 172 14.19 -16.49 -31.73
N GLY A 173 14.83 -15.44 -31.21
CA GLY A 173 14.88 -14.11 -31.83
C GLY A 173 13.74 -13.17 -31.42
N GLU A 174 12.93 -13.52 -30.41
CA GLU A 174 11.90 -12.63 -29.86
C GLU A 174 12.57 -11.49 -29.07
N GLU A 175 12.15 -10.25 -29.34
CA GLU A 175 12.59 -9.07 -28.58
C GLU A 175 11.68 -8.84 -27.36
N LEU A 176 12.28 -8.88 -26.16
CA LEU A 176 11.60 -8.71 -24.87
C LEU A 176 11.55 -7.24 -24.47
N ASN A 177 10.80 -6.46 -25.23
CA ASN A 177 10.75 -5.00 -25.16
C ASN A 177 9.73 -4.43 -24.13
N THR A 178 9.00 -5.26 -23.40
CA THR A 178 8.09 -4.80 -22.33
C THR A 178 8.28 -5.61 -21.05
N HIS A 179 8.02 -4.99 -19.89
CA HIS A 179 8.09 -5.69 -18.59
C HIS A 179 7.24 -6.97 -18.60
N LYS A 180 6.01 -6.89 -19.15
CA LYS A 180 5.10 -8.02 -19.27
C LYS A 180 5.71 -9.18 -20.07
N LYS A 181 6.40 -8.88 -21.18
CA LYS A 181 7.06 -9.92 -22.00
C LYS A 181 8.20 -10.60 -21.25
N LEU A 182 9.10 -9.84 -20.62
CA LEU A 182 10.25 -10.42 -19.89
C LEU A 182 9.78 -11.23 -18.67
N VAL A 183 8.86 -10.69 -17.87
CA VAL A 183 8.29 -11.39 -16.71
C VAL A 183 7.60 -12.68 -17.16
N LYS A 184 6.78 -12.61 -18.22
CA LYS A 184 6.15 -13.80 -18.78
C LYS A 184 7.18 -14.82 -19.25
N TRP A 185 8.22 -14.40 -19.97
CA TRP A 185 9.27 -15.30 -20.45
C TRP A 185 9.98 -16.02 -19.28
N MET A 186 10.34 -15.29 -18.22
CA MET A 186 10.96 -15.87 -17.02
C MET A 186 10.03 -16.82 -16.27
N ASN A 187 8.76 -16.45 -16.10
CA ASN A 187 7.77 -17.31 -15.44
C ASN A 187 7.49 -18.57 -16.28
N ASN A 188 7.43 -18.46 -17.60
CA ASN A 188 7.28 -19.62 -18.48
C ASN A 188 8.46 -20.60 -18.33
N LEU A 189 9.67 -20.06 -18.13
CA LEU A 189 10.87 -20.86 -17.93
C LEU A 189 10.87 -21.62 -16.60
N TYR A 190 10.50 -20.97 -15.48
CA TYR A 190 10.63 -21.55 -14.13
C TYR A 190 9.33 -22.08 -13.50
N GLN A 191 8.15 -21.60 -13.92
CA GLN A 191 6.85 -21.87 -13.26
C GLN A 191 5.87 -22.66 -14.15
N GLU A 192 5.72 -22.29 -15.43
CA GLU A 192 4.65 -22.85 -16.28
C GLU A 192 5.09 -24.07 -17.13
N GLY A 193 6.38 -24.38 -17.18
CA GLY A 193 6.90 -25.58 -17.87
C GLY A 193 6.67 -25.61 -19.39
N GLU A 194 6.29 -24.48 -20.01
CA GLU A 194 5.98 -24.44 -21.45
C GLU A 194 7.23 -24.28 -22.35
N LYS A 195 7.54 -25.39 -23.03
CA LYS A 195 7.82 -25.57 -24.48
C LYS A 195 9.03 -24.96 -25.19
N SER A 196 9.91 -24.20 -24.56
CA SER A 196 11.18 -23.80 -25.22
C SER A 196 12.39 -24.12 -24.36
N ILE A 197 12.50 -25.40 -23.98
CA ILE A 197 13.69 -25.95 -23.31
C ILE A 197 14.69 -26.31 -24.40
N PHE A 198 15.83 -25.64 -24.40
CA PHE A 198 16.93 -25.88 -25.31
C PHE A 198 18.12 -26.46 -24.57
N ILE A 199 18.98 -27.18 -25.28
CA ILE A 199 20.30 -27.51 -24.77
C ILE A 199 21.11 -26.21 -24.75
N ILE A 200 21.57 -25.81 -23.56
CA ILE A 200 22.32 -24.57 -23.39
C ILE A 200 23.82 -24.82 -23.23
N SER A 201 24.21 -25.99 -22.72
CA SER A 201 25.59 -26.46 -22.72
C SER A 201 25.70 -27.98 -22.75
N TYR A 202 26.87 -28.43 -23.19
CA TYR A 202 27.32 -29.81 -23.14
C TYR A 202 28.57 -29.88 -22.26
N ASP A 203 28.66 -30.92 -21.45
CA ASP A 203 29.78 -31.14 -20.54
C ASP A 203 30.16 -32.63 -20.48
N ASN A 204 31.35 -32.91 -19.95
CA ASN A 204 31.94 -34.25 -19.86
C ASN A 204 32.01 -34.92 -21.24
N PHE A 205 32.78 -34.30 -22.13
CA PHE A 205 33.00 -34.77 -23.50
C PHE A 205 33.86 -36.03 -23.51
N ILE A 206 33.36 -37.07 -24.17
CA ILE A 206 34.03 -38.34 -24.37
C ILE A 206 34.32 -38.49 -25.87
N PRO A 207 35.59 -38.56 -26.30
CA PRO A 207 35.93 -38.82 -27.69
C PRO A 207 35.29 -40.11 -28.20
N ILE A 208 34.68 -40.08 -29.38
CA ILE A 208 33.99 -41.25 -29.94
C ILE A 208 34.94 -42.43 -30.17
N SER A 209 36.19 -42.17 -30.53
CA SER A 209 37.23 -43.19 -30.68
C SER A 209 37.57 -43.90 -29.36
N GLN A 210 37.56 -43.18 -28.23
CA GLN A 210 37.78 -43.76 -26.90
C GLN A 210 36.56 -44.53 -26.42
N LEU A 211 35.36 -43.99 -26.66
CA LEU A 211 34.09 -44.64 -26.34
C LEU A 211 33.96 -46.01 -27.02
N LYS A 212 34.41 -46.13 -28.28
CA LYS A 212 34.41 -47.38 -29.05
C LYS A 212 35.35 -48.44 -28.48
N ASN A 213 36.50 -48.03 -27.94
CA ASN A 213 37.55 -48.95 -27.44
C ASN A 213 37.37 -49.33 -25.97
N ASN A 214 36.25 -48.94 -25.31
CA ASN A 214 36.02 -49.11 -23.87
C ASN A 214 37.12 -48.51 -22.97
N ILE A 215 37.87 -47.52 -23.48
CA ILE A 215 38.88 -46.80 -22.70
C ILE A 215 38.17 -45.57 -22.13
N VAL A 216 37.70 -45.67 -20.89
CA VAL A 216 37.02 -44.55 -20.22
C VAL A 216 38.08 -43.68 -19.54
N SER A 217 38.68 -42.76 -20.30
CA SER A 217 39.39 -41.61 -19.74
C SER A 217 38.69 -40.34 -20.22
N SER A 218 38.18 -39.51 -19.31
CA SER A 218 37.81 -38.14 -19.67
C SER A 218 39.06 -37.40 -20.14
N VAL A 219 38.94 -36.55 -21.15
CA VAL A 219 40.05 -35.69 -21.57
C VAL A 219 40.03 -34.45 -20.67
N ASP A 220 40.61 -34.54 -19.48
CA ASP A 220 40.67 -33.47 -18.48
C ASP A 220 41.64 -32.30 -18.84
N GLY A 221 41.98 -32.11 -20.12
CA GLY A 221 43.05 -31.15 -20.48
C GLY A 221 42.96 -30.40 -21.79
N PHE A 222 42.05 -30.74 -22.72
CA PHE A 222 41.97 -30.06 -24.03
C PHE A 222 40.65 -29.31 -24.28
N PHE A 223 39.62 -29.57 -23.47
CA PHE A 223 38.28 -29.00 -23.65
C PHE A 223 37.68 -28.63 -22.28
N ASN A 224 38.32 -27.75 -21.52
CA ASN A 224 37.65 -27.12 -20.40
C ASN A 224 36.50 -26.27 -20.95
N GLU A 225 35.25 -26.66 -20.70
CA GLU A 225 34.02 -25.89 -20.91
C GLU A 225 33.91 -25.08 -22.22
N ASN A 226 34.40 -25.62 -23.34
CA ASN A 226 34.25 -24.91 -24.61
C ASN A 226 32.79 -24.97 -25.09
N HIS A 227 32.03 -23.94 -24.72
CA HIS A 227 30.71 -23.63 -25.25
C HIS A 227 30.85 -23.21 -26.72
N TYR A 228 30.91 -24.16 -27.65
CA TYR A 228 31.15 -23.87 -29.08
C TYR A 228 30.08 -22.99 -29.77
N GLU A 229 28.92 -22.73 -29.13
CA GLU A 229 27.97 -21.72 -29.62
C GLU A 229 28.39 -20.26 -29.28
N ILE A 230 29.24 -20.06 -28.27
CA ILE A 230 29.73 -18.75 -27.82
C ILE A 230 31.27 -18.87 -27.75
N SER A 231 31.92 -18.82 -28.91
CA SER A 231 33.34 -19.19 -29.02
C SER A 231 34.33 -18.11 -28.55
N ASN A 232 33.87 -16.90 -28.21
CA ASN A 232 34.72 -15.72 -28.00
C ASN A 232 34.27 -14.90 -26.77
N PHE A 233 34.23 -15.46 -25.56
CA PHE A 233 33.97 -14.70 -24.32
C PHE A 233 35.23 -14.61 -23.47
N LYS A 234 35.39 -13.48 -22.75
CA LYS A 234 36.58 -13.20 -21.93
C LYS A 234 36.48 -13.81 -20.53
N GLU A 235 35.26 -13.87 -20.00
CA GLU A 235 34.99 -14.24 -18.62
C GLU A 235 33.58 -14.84 -18.52
N ASN A 236 33.43 -15.91 -17.73
CA ASN A 236 32.13 -16.41 -17.30
C ASN A 236 31.96 -16.16 -15.80
N ILE A 237 30.82 -15.59 -15.41
CA ILE A 237 30.53 -15.27 -14.01
C ILE A 237 29.09 -15.62 -13.68
N SER A 238 28.82 -15.81 -12.39
CA SER A 238 27.46 -16.00 -11.89
C SER A 238 26.64 -14.71 -11.99
N LEU A 239 25.31 -14.85 -12.01
CA LEU A 239 24.40 -13.68 -11.98
C LEU A 239 24.63 -12.80 -10.77
N GLU A 240 24.83 -13.36 -9.59
CA GLU A 240 25.18 -12.59 -8.40
C GLU A 240 26.49 -11.82 -8.57
N GLU A 241 27.53 -12.45 -9.10
CA GLU A 241 28.80 -11.74 -9.32
C GLU A 241 28.67 -10.62 -10.34
N TRP A 242 27.91 -10.84 -11.42
CA TRP A 242 27.70 -9.83 -12.46
C TRP A 242 26.93 -8.60 -11.98
N VAL A 243 26.03 -8.74 -10.99
CA VAL A 243 25.23 -7.62 -10.47
C VAL A 243 25.83 -6.95 -9.24
N ARG A 244 26.94 -7.46 -8.69
CA ARG A 244 27.57 -7.01 -7.43
C ARG A 244 27.92 -5.53 -7.40
N ASP A 245 28.29 -4.96 -8.54
CA ASP A 245 28.62 -3.55 -8.73
C ASP A 245 27.38 -2.64 -8.78
N ALA A 246 26.25 -3.18 -9.23
CA ALA A 246 25.00 -2.45 -9.38
C ALA A 246 24.10 -2.54 -8.14
N VAL A 247 24.05 -3.71 -7.49
CA VAL A 247 23.08 -4.05 -6.45
C VAL A 247 23.70 -4.99 -5.43
N ASN A 248 23.29 -4.86 -4.16
CA ASN A 248 23.60 -5.87 -3.18
C ASN A 248 22.82 -7.16 -3.48
N ASN A 249 23.54 -8.23 -3.79
CA ASN A 249 23.00 -9.54 -4.15
C ASN A 249 22.01 -10.09 -3.11
N ASN A 250 22.18 -9.73 -1.84
CA ASN A 250 21.32 -10.17 -0.76
C ASN A 250 20.00 -9.39 -0.65
N LEU A 251 19.84 -8.27 -1.36
CA LEU A 251 18.62 -7.46 -1.25
C LEU A 251 17.37 -8.30 -1.54
N VAL A 252 17.39 -9.11 -2.59
CA VAL A 252 16.23 -9.92 -2.99
C VAL A 252 15.90 -11.02 -1.97
N SER A 253 16.91 -11.68 -1.40
CA SER A 253 16.67 -12.63 -0.32
C SER A 253 16.12 -11.94 0.93
N TRP A 254 16.67 -10.78 1.30
CA TRP A 254 16.19 -10.00 2.45
C TRP A 254 14.76 -9.48 2.28
N ILE A 255 14.37 -9.06 1.07
CA ILE A 255 12.99 -8.66 0.77
C ILE A 255 12.01 -9.78 1.10
N ARG A 256 12.36 -11.02 0.72
CA ARG A 256 11.56 -12.21 1.01
C ARG A 256 11.60 -12.56 2.49
N ASP A 257 12.80 -12.68 3.04
CA ASP A 257 13.03 -13.27 4.36
C ASP A 257 12.58 -12.34 5.50
N PHE A 258 12.61 -11.03 5.26
CA PHE A 258 12.27 -10.00 6.25
C PHE A 258 11.05 -9.16 5.89
N HIS A 259 10.38 -9.43 4.76
CA HIS A 259 9.19 -8.69 4.34
C HIS A 259 9.40 -7.17 4.31
N LEU A 260 10.54 -6.71 3.77
CA LEU A 260 10.99 -5.33 3.86
C LEU A 260 10.05 -4.29 3.21
N PHE A 261 9.11 -4.73 2.35
CA PHE A 261 8.24 -3.83 1.59
C PHE A 261 6.80 -3.85 2.04
N GLN A 262 6.48 -4.67 3.02
CA GLN A 262 5.19 -4.72 3.64
C GLN A 262 5.10 -3.57 4.67
N GLY A 263 3.95 -2.91 4.75
CA GLY A 263 3.69 -1.98 5.85
C GLY A 263 3.48 -2.72 7.17
N LEU A 264 3.57 -1.98 8.27
CA LEU A 264 3.37 -2.47 9.62
C LEU A 264 1.92 -2.23 10.05
N ILE A 265 1.33 -3.21 10.73
CA ILE A 265 -0.02 -3.16 11.30
C ILE A 265 0.11 -3.27 12.81
N LEU A 266 -0.60 -2.41 13.54
CA LEU A 266 -0.72 -2.49 14.97
C LEU A 266 -2.11 -3.03 15.31
N ASP A 267 -2.17 -4.20 15.94
CA ASP A 267 -3.42 -4.79 16.40
C ASP A 267 -3.81 -4.32 17.81
N LYS A 268 -5.07 -4.57 18.18
CA LYS A 268 -5.71 -4.19 19.44
C LYS A 268 -5.02 -4.76 20.68
N ASP A 269 -4.36 -5.90 20.56
CA ASP A 269 -3.67 -6.60 21.64
C ASP A 269 -2.23 -6.12 21.87
N TYR A 270 -1.82 -5.02 21.22
CA TYR A 270 -0.42 -4.59 21.20
C TYR A 270 0.49 -5.69 20.63
N GLU A 271 0.09 -6.22 19.47
CA GLU A 271 0.95 -7.03 18.62
C GLU A 271 1.22 -6.29 17.31
N MET A 272 2.47 -6.37 16.84
CA MET A 272 2.86 -5.82 15.55
C MET A 272 2.82 -6.93 14.52
N GLU A 273 2.03 -6.73 13.48
CA GLU A 273 1.94 -7.62 12.34
C GLU A 273 2.54 -6.98 11.09
N ILE A 274 3.05 -7.84 10.20
CA ILE A 274 3.45 -7.44 8.87
C ILE A 274 2.24 -7.55 7.94
N SER A 275 1.97 -6.50 7.17
CA SER A 275 0.85 -6.48 6.24
C SER A 275 0.91 -7.56 5.17
N LYS A 276 -0.27 -7.96 4.68
CA LYS A 276 -0.40 -9.06 3.72
C LYS A 276 0.00 -8.65 2.30
N LYS A 277 -0.24 -7.37 1.96
CA LYS A 277 0.01 -6.83 0.62
C LYS A 277 1.19 -5.88 0.65
N ILE A 278 1.92 -5.82 -0.47
CA ILE A 278 3.00 -4.86 -0.64
C ILE A 278 2.42 -3.51 -1.07
N PRO A 279 2.50 -2.45 -0.24
CA PRO A 279 1.94 -1.15 -0.56
C PRO A 279 2.80 -0.29 -1.50
N ILE A 280 4.09 -0.61 -1.69
CA ILE A 280 5.05 0.24 -2.40
C ILE A 280 5.69 -0.42 -3.64
N THR A 281 6.27 0.40 -4.50
CA THR A 281 7.14 0.01 -5.63
C THR A 281 8.32 0.97 -5.70
N PHE A 282 9.41 0.56 -6.34
CA PHE A 282 10.62 1.38 -6.42
C PHE A 282 10.52 2.52 -7.44
N THR A 283 11.10 3.64 -7.06
CA THR A 283 11.47 4.74 -7.96
C THR A 283 12.97 4.81 -8.20
N LYS A 284 13.79 4.16 -7.36
CA LYS A 284 15.26 4.00 -7.48
C LYS A 284 15.69 2.69 -6.82
N ILE A 285 16.87 2.18 -7.18
CA ILE A 285 17.50 1.04 -6.50
C ILE A 285 17.74 1.43 -5.03
N PRO A 286 17.26 0.65 -4.05
CA PRO A 286 17.47 0.94 -2.63
C PRO A 286 18.95 1.02 -2.28
N LYS A 287 19.32 2.04 -1.50
CA LYS A 287 20.66 2.16 -0.96
C LYS A 287 20.81 1.24 0.25
N ILE A 288 21.86 0.43 0.24
CA ILE A 288 22.24 -0.44 1.35
C ILE A 288 23.62 -0.02 1.82
N ASN A 289 23.70 0.44 3.06
CA ASN A 289 24.95 0.86 3.68
C ASN A 289 25.43 -0.26 4.62
N PRO A 290 26.66 -0.78 4.47
CA PRO A 290 27.21 -1.67 5.46
C PRO A 290 27.41 -0.91 6.78
N ARG A 291 27.06 -1.55 7.89
CA ARG A 291 27.27 -1.06 9.24
C ARG A 291 28.14 -2.05 10.01
N ASN A 292 28.83 -1.52 11.00
CA ASN A 292 29.70 -2.31 11.86
C ASN A 292 29.68 -1.74 13.27
N SER A 293 28.49 -1.39 13.74
CA SER A 293 28.25 -0.84 15.07
C SER A 293 27.79 -1.96 15.99
N SER A 294 28.28 -2.00 17.23
CA SER A 294 27.81 -2.95 18.22
C SER A 294 27.71 -2.26 19.56
N TYR A 295 26.52 -2.23 20.15
CA TYR A 295 26.27 -1.44 21.35
C TYR A 295 25.29 -2.14 22.28
N LEU A 296 25.44 -1.82 23.58
CA LEU A 296 24.45 -2.10 24.59
C LEU A 296 23.57 -0.85 24.78
N LYS A 297 22.26 -1.01 24.70
CA LYS A 297 21.28 0.07 24.87
C LYS A 297 20.34 -0.26 26.01
N ILE A 298 20.28 0.62 27.00
CA ILE A 298 19.35 0.58 28.11
C ILE A 298 18.24 1.59 27.81
N MET A 299 17.01 1.11 27.70
CA MET A 299 15.84 1.94 27.41
C MET A 299 14.84 1.83 28.54
N LYS A 300 14.34 2.99 28.98
CA LYS A 300 13.30 3.09 30.00
C LYS A 300 12.03 3.67 29.36
N PRO A 301 11.04 2.83 29.02
CA PRO A 301 9.77 3.32 28.50
C PRO A 301 9.05 4.18 29.54
N SER A 302 8.59 5.34 29.10
CA SER A 302 7.78 6.28 29.88
C SER A 302 6.28 5.94 29.85
N THR A 303 5.84 5.27 28.78
CA THR A 303 4.44 4.89 28.53
C THR A 303 4.32 3.42 28.14
N LYS A 304 3.12 2.83 28.29
CA LYS A 304 2.84 1.47 27.81
C LYS A 304 3.02 1.34 26.29
N VAL A 305 2.71 2.41 25.55
CA VAL A 305 2.91 2.50 24.10
C VAL A 305 4.39 2.41 23.74
N GLU A 306 5.23 3.18 24.41
CA GLU A 306 6.69 3.14 24.20
C GLU A 306 7.26 1.76 24.55
N ASN A 307 6.77 1.13 25.62
CA ASN A 307 7.14 -0.24 26.00
C ASN A 307 6.83 -1.26 24.89
N PHE A 308 5.65 -1.14 24.30
CA PHE A 308 5.22 -1.97 23.17
C PHE A 308 6.08 -1.73 21.91
N LEU A 309 6.36 -0.48 21.57
CA LEU A 309 7.20 -0.12 20.42
C LEU A 309 8.62 -0.68 20.57
N ILE A 310 9.25 -0.50 21.73
CA ILE A 310 10.60 -1.02 22.01
C ILE A 310 10.62 -2.54 21.89
N SER A 311 9.57 -3.21 22.36
CA SER A 311 9.44 -4.68 22.27
C SER A 311 9.40 -5.19 20.83
N ASN A 312 9.00 -4.34 19.89
CA ASN A 312 8.88 -4.60 18.45
C ASN A 312 9.96 -3.91 17.63
N ASN A 313 11.11 -3.60 18.24
CA ASN A 313 12.29 -3.02 17.59
C ASN A 313 12.05 -1.60 17.02
N ILE A 314 11.10 -0.86 17.60
CA ILE A 314 10.84 0.55 17.27
C ILE A 314 11.32 1.38 18.46
N TYR A 315 12.46 2.05 18.31
CA TYR A 315 13.11 2.73 19.44
C TYR A 315 12.87 4.24 19.49
N SER A 316 12.47 4.84 18.38
CA SER A 316 12.17 6.26 18.30
C SER A 316 10.85 6.56 19.03
N PRO A 317 10.78 7.66 19.82
CA PRO A 317 9.57 8.00 20.56
C PRO A 317 8.51 8.53 19.59
N TYR A 318 7.54 7.69 19.24
CA TYR A 318 6.41 8.09 18.39
C TYR A 318 5.16 8.31 19.23
N ASN A 319 4.49 9.43 18.99
CA ASN A 319 3.15 9.62 19.52
C ASN A 319 2.15 8.88 18.63
N LEU A 320 1.87 7.60 18.93
CA LEU A 320 0.88 6.84 18.15
C LEU A 320 -0.51 7.49 18.16
N ASN A 321 -0.83 8.36 19.14
CA ASN A 321 -2.10 9.10 19.14
C ASN A 321 -2.22 10.09 17.98
N SER A 322 -1.11 10.50 17.36
CA SER A 322 -1.12 11.35 16.16
C SER A 322 -1.23 10.54 14.86
N PHE A 323 -1.20 9.21 14.93
CA PHE A 323 -1.27 8.35 13.75
C PHE A 323 -2.72 7.96 13.49
N PRO A 324 -3.29 8.38 12.35
CA PRO A 324 -4.66 8.03 12.02
C PRO A 324 -4.75 6.55 11.66
N PHE A 325 -5.95 5.99 11.78
CA PHE A 325 -6.26 4.62 11.37
C PHE A 325 -5.58 3.49 12.18
N ILE A 326 -5.14 3.76 13.40
CA ILE A 326 -4.77 2.72 14.36
C ILE A 326 -6.01 2.42 15.23
N LYS A 327 -6.43 1.14 15.30
CA LYS A 327 -7.65 0.74 15.99
C LYS A 327 -7.52 0.84 17.52
N ASP A 328 -8.23 1.84 18.04
CA ASP A 328 -9.06 1.85 19.25
C ASP A 328 -8.45 2.12 20.65
N ASN A 329 -9.36 2.57 21.51
CA ASN A 329 -9.25 3.43 22.69
C ASN A 329 -8.27 3.05 23.82
N SER A 330 -7.70 1.85 23.83
CA SER A 330 -6.71 1.46 24.83
C SER A 330 -5.41 2.25 24.67
N ILE A 331 -4.98 2.57 23.44
CA ILE A 331 -3.80 3.41 23.17
C ILE A 331 -4.03 4.84 23.68
N LYS A 332 -5.25 5.37 23.52
CA LYS A 332 -5.64 6.73 23.93
C LYS A 332 -5.85 6.86 25.44
N SER A 333 -6.37 5.82 26.12
CA SER A 333 -6.55 5.80 27.58
C SER A 333 -5.30 5.33 28.34
N ASN A 334 -4.40 4.57 27.71
CA ASN A 334 -3.15 4.06 28.30
C ASN A 334 -1.93 4.97 28.08
N ASN A 335 -2.16 6.28 27.91
CA ASN A 335 -1.16 7.31 28.27
C ASN A 335 -0.92 7.37 29.79
N GLY A 336 -1.56 6.51 30.58
CA GLY A 336 -1.18 6.25 31.96
C GLY A 336 0.31 5.88 32.07
N LYS A 337 0.93 6.24 33.21
CA LYS A 337 2.30 5.85 33.52
C LYS A 337 2.44 4.34 33.37
N ASN A 338 3.61 3.89 32.89
CA ASN A 338 3.92 2.48 32.94
C ASN A 338 4.02 2.06 34.42
N ASP A 339 2.99 1.41 34.96
CA ASP A 339 2.97 0.94 36.36
C ASP A 339 4.04 -0.14 36.60
N GLU A 340 4.47 -0.80 35.52
CA GLU A 340 5.63 -1.67 35.49
C GLU A 340 6.88 -0.84 35.18
N ASN A 341 7.76 -0.65 36.17
CA ASN A 341 9.09 -0.05 35.97
C ASN A 341 10.03 -1.00 35.20
N SER A 342 9.61 -1.47 34.02
CA SER A 342 10.38 -2.39 33.20
C SER A 342 11.43 -1.63 32.39
N THR A 343 12.70 -1.95 32.59
CA THR A 343 13.81 -1.44 31.75
C THR A 343 14.18 -2.49 30.71
N HIS A 344 14.29 -2.09 29.45
CA HIS A 344 14.80 -2.94 28.37
C HIS A 344 16.31 -2.79 28.28
N VAL A 345 17.03 -3.90 28.31
CA VAL A 345 18.47 -3.95 28.05
C VAL A 345 18.68 -4.76 26.78
N LEU A 346 19.23 -4.09 25.78
CA LEU A 346 19.41 -4.60 24.42
C LEU A 346 20.90 -4.66 24.11
N ILE A 347 21.34 -5.71 23.42
CA ILE A 347 22.64 -5.75 22.75
C ILE A 347 22.37 -5.89 21.27
N ASN A 348 22.77 -4.87 20.50
CA ASN A 348 22.57 -4.80 19.06
C ASN A 348 23.91 -4.84 18.35
N CYS A 349 24.00 -5.63 17.28
CA CYS A 349 25.13 -5.68 16.36
C CYS A 349 24.62 -5.37 14.95
N GLU A 350 24.77 -4.12 14.51
CA GLU A 350 24.33 -3.65 13.20
C GLU A 350 25.26 -4.14 12.10
N GLN A 351 24.68 -4.65 11.01
CA GLN A 351 25.42 -5.12 9.82
C GLN A 351 25.04 -4.36 8.55
N TYR A 352 23.77 -3.99 8.39
CA TYR A 352 23.30 -3.26 7.21
C TYR A 352 22.22 -2.25 7.57
N GLU A 353 22.20 -1.16 6.83
CA GLU A 353 21.13 -0.17 6.84
C GLU A 353 20.50 -0.10 5.45
N ILE A 354 19.18 -0.14 5.40
CA ILE A 354 18.38 -0.05 4.18
C ILE A 354 17.54 1.23 4.27
N LEU A 355 17.64 2.07 3.23
CA LEU A 355 16.92 3.35 3.15
C LEU A 355 15.81 3.30 2.09
N LEU A 356 14.57 3.46 2.55
CA LEU A 356 13.31 3.45 1.80
C LEU A 356 12.57 4.79 1.93
N ASN A 357 13.29 5.90 1.75
CA ASN A 357 12.70 7.24 1.80
C ASN A 357 11.74 7.51 0.62
N LYS A 358 10.97 8.61 0.70
CA LYS A 358 10.01 9.02 -0.34
C LYS A 358 10.62 9.21 -1.74
N ASP A 359 11.93 9.42 -1.85
CA ASP A 359 12.62 9.54 -3.14
C ASP A 359 12.89 8.19 -3.81
N ASN A 360 12.90 7.11 -3.01
CA ASN A 360 13.25 5.74 -3.44
C ASN A 360 12.02 4.86 -3.67
N ILE A 361 10.87 5.23 -3.10
CA ILE A 361 9.63 4.46 -3.17
C ILE A 361 8.44 5.32 -3.58
N LYS A 362 7.43 4.67 -4.17
CA LYS A 362 6.10 5.24 -4.40
C LYS A 362 5.03 4.19 -4.11
N PRO A 363 3.78 4.58 -3.81
CA PRO A 363 2.69 3.63 -3.67
C PRO A 363 2.47 2.82 -4.95
N THR A 364 2.02 1.57 -4.80
CA THR A 364 1.59 0.76 -5.95
C THR A 364 0.37 1.39 -6.63
N GLN A 365 0.23 1.18 -7.95
CA GLN A 365 -0.94 1.66 -8.69
C GLN A 365 -2.25 1.07 -8.13
N LYS A 366 -2.23 -0.21 -7.77
CA LYS A 366 -3.37 -0.91 -7.16
C LYS A 366 -3.83 -0.24 -5.87
N LEU A 367 -2.89 0.09 -4.98
CA LEU A 367 -3.20 0.84 -3.77
C LEU A 367 -3.72 2.25 -4.10
N GLY A 368 -3.10 2.94 -5.05
CA GLY A 368 -3.54 4.26 -5.50
C GLY A 368 -5.00 4.29 -5.95
N TYR A 369 -5.45 3.30 -6.73
CA TYR A 369 -6.86 3.16 -7.13
C TYR A 369 -7.79 2.84 -5.95
N ALA A 370 -7.39 1.91 -5.08
CA ALA A 370 -8.17 1.57 -3.90
C ALA A 370 -8.38 2.78 -2.98
N ILE A 371 -7.36 3.63 -2.81
CA ILE A 371 -7.48 4.87 -2.04
C ILE A 371 -8.46 5.84 -2.70
N GLU A 372 -8.42 6.06 -4.01
CA GLU A 372 -9.40 6.93 -4.67
C GLU A 372 -10.83 6.39 -4.54
N GLU A 373 -11.01 5.07 -4.67
CA GLU A 373 -12.31 4.42 -4.49
C GLU A 373 -12.82 4.60 -3.05
N ALA A 374 -11.96 4.39 -2.04
CA ALA A 374 -12.31 4.62 -0.64
C ALA A 374 -12.64 6.09 -0.37
N LEU A 375 -11.86 7.03 -0.93
CA LEU A 375 -12.15 8.45 -0.82
C LEU A 375 -13.50 8.80 -1.45
N ASN A 376 -13.90 8.15 -2.55
CA ASN A 376 -15.20 8.40 -3.18
C ASN A 376 -16.38 7.64 -2.54
N SER A 377 -16.12 6.85 -1.48
CA SER A 377 -17.16 6.15 -0.73
C SER A 377 -17.99 7.11 0.15
N MET A 378 -19.24 6.71 0.45
CA MET A 378 -20.07 7.36 1.49
C MET A 378 -19.48 7.19 2.89
N LYS A 379 -18.67 6.16 3.12
CA LYS A 379 -17.99 5.88 4.40
C LYS A 379 -16.46 5.88 4.22
N PRO A 380 -15.86 7.03 3.89
CA PRO A 380 -14.46 7.08 3.46
C PRO A 380 -13.48 6.68 4.57
N LEU A 381 -13.73 7.08 5.82
CA LEU A 381 -12.84 6.75 6.95
C LEU A 381 -12.79 5.24 7.20
N LYS A 382 -13.93 4.56 7.14
CA LYS A 382 -14.02 3.10 7.29
C LYS A 382 -13.36 2.39 6.12
N ALA A 383 -13.62 2.82 4.88
CA ALA A 383 -13.00 2.24 3.70
C ALA A 383 -11.47 2.40 3.70
N LEU A 384 -10.95 3.57 4.11
CA LEU A 384 -9.52 3.80 4.27
C LEU A 384 -8.92 2.93 5.38
N GLN A 385 -9.60 2.81 6.52
CA GLN A 385 -9.18 1.94 7.62
C GLN A 385 -9.03 0.49 7.17
N ASP A 386 -9.98 -0.01 6.37
CA ASP A 386 -9.94 -1.38 5.85
C ASP A 386 -8.76 -1.58 4.89
N ILE A 387 -8.46 -0.59 4.03
CA ILE A 387 -7.29 -0.61 3.15
C ILE A 387 -5.99 -0.64 3.98
N PHE A 388 -5.84 0.25 4.96
CA PHE A 388 -4.62 0.29 5.78
C PHE A 388 -4.45 -0.95 6.67
N ASN A 389 -5.53 -1.62 7.07
CA ASN A 389 -5.45 -2.92 7.74
C ASN A 389 -4.97 -4.06 6.82
N GLU A 390 -5.00 -3.88 5.50
CA GLU A 390 -4.53 -4.90 4.55
C GLU A 390 -3.12 -4.61 4.02
N TYR A 391 -2.83 -3.33 3.79
CA TYR A 391 -1.60 -2.82 3.19
C TYR A 391 -0.56 -2.31 4.21
N GLY A 392 -0.96 -2.13 5.46
CA GLY A 392 -0.16 -1.54 6.53
C GLY A 392 -0.61 -0.13 6.89
N GLN A 393 -0.62 0.15 8.19
CA GLN A 393 -0.96 1.44 8.77
C GLN A 393 0.26 2.36 8.81
N LEU A 394 1.44 1.78 9.08
CA LEU A 394 2.71 2.49 9.21
C LEU A 394 3.72 1.94 8.20
N PHE A 395 4.73 2.74 7.89
CA PHE A 395 5.83 2.31 7.03
C PHE A 395 7.18 2.81 7.55
N PRO A 396 8.18 1.92 7.74
CA PRO A 396 9.52 2.31 8.11
C PRO A 396 10.29 2.82 6.89
N GLN A 397 10.85 4.02 6.96
CA GLN A 397 11.73 4.55 5.90
C GLN A 397 13.19 4.14 6.09
N ARG A 398 13.55 3.69 7.30
CA ARG A 398 14.88 3.21 7.64
C ARG A 398 14.78 1.88 8.36
N ILE A 399 15.50 0.87 7.86
CA ILE A 399 15.52 -0.49 8.44
C ILE A 399 16.96 -0.88 8.71
N ILE A 400 17.23 -1.33 9.94
CA ILE A 400 18.54 -1.84 10.34
C ILE A 400 18.48 -3.35 10.46
N LEU A 401 19.36 -4.01 9.72
CA LEU A 401 19.57 -5.44 9.77
C LEU A 401 20.84 -5.73 10.58
N GLY A 402 20.77 -6.76 11.41
CA GLY A 402 21.87 -7.12 12.28
C GLY A 402 21.51 -8.31 13.15
N ARG A 403 21.95 -8.26 14.40
CA ARG A 403 21.60 -9.22 15.45
C ARG A 403 21.19 -8.47 16.71
N SER A 404 20.13 -8.90 17.36
CA SER A 404 19.66 -8.29 18.60
C SER A 404 19.33 -9.36 19.64
N ILE A 405 19.67 -9.07 20.89
CA ILE A 405 19.24 -9.84 22.04
C ILE A 405 18.76 -8.88 23.12
N LYS A 406 17.71 -9.27 23.83
CA LYS A 406 17.04 -8.41 24.81
C LYS A 406 16.80 -9.11 26.14
N ASN A 407 16.87 -8.34 27.22
CA ASN A 407 16.41 -8.72 28.54
C ASN A 407 15.54 -7.59 29.10
N ILE A 408 14.46 -7.93 29.81
CA ILE A 408 13.55 -6.99 30.44
C ILE A 408 13.71 -7.12 31.95
N LEU A 409 14.16 -6.05 32.59
CA LEU A 409 14.38 -6.00 34.03
C LEU A 409 13.21 -5.29 34.73
N PRO A 410 12.73 -5.77 35.89
CA PRO A 410 11.64 -5.12 36.63
C PRO A 410 12.09 -3.86 37.41
N THR A 411 13.32 -3.39 37.18
CA THR A 411 13.94 -2.29 37.91
C THR A 411 14.14 -1.10 36.99
N SER A 412 13.82 0.11 37.48
CA SER A 412 14.08 1.36 36.75
C SER A 412 15.57 1.72 36.77
N ILE A 413 16.27 1.53 35.66
CA ILE A 413 17.66 1.95 35.45
C ILE A 413 17.67 3.20 34.54
N ALA A 414 18.67 4.07 34.71
CA ALA A 414 18.83 5.23 33.84
C ALA A 414 19.12 4.77 32.40
N PRO A 415 18.50 5.40 31.37
CA PRO A 415 18.84 5.12 29.98
C PRO A 415 20.32 5.38 29.71
N GLU A 416 20.94 4.49 28.95
CA GLU A 416 22.37 4.52 28.65
C GLU A 416 22.62 3.83 27.31
N THR A 417 23.65 4.24 26.56
CA THR A 417 24.10 3.52 25.37
C THR A 417 25.63 3.42 25.41
N ILE A 418 26.14 2.20 25.33
CA ILE A 418 27.57 1.88 25.46
C ILE A 418 28.02 1.20 24.17
N ASP A 419 29.06 1.71 23.53
CA ASP A 419 29.69 1.05 22.38
C ASP A 419 30.57 -0.12 22.85
N ILE A 420 30.21 -1.33 22.45
CA ILE A 420 30.87 -2.56 22.86
C ILE A 420 32.26 -2.68 22.25
N LYS A 421 32.50 -2.11 21.06
CA LYS A 421 33.82 -2.22 20.42
C LYS A 421 34.87 -1.40 21.15
N THR A 422 34.48 -0.20 21.55
CA THR A 422 35.36 0.73 22.24
C THR A 422 35.55 0.34 23.70
N GLU A 423 34.53 -0.26 24.33
CA GLU A 423 34.52 -0.56 25.77
C GLU A 423 34.33 -2.05 26.11
N SER A 424 34.81 -2.97 25.26
CA SER A 424 34.59 -4.43 25.41
C SER A 424 34.94 -5.00 26.80
N LEU A 425 35.95 -4.45 27.47
CA LEU A 425 36.38 -4.83 28.83
C LEU A 425 35.40 -4.40 29.93
N THR A 426 34.44 -3.51 29.64
CA THR A 426 33.46 -2.97 30.60
C THR A 426 32.11 -3.69 30.56
N LEU A 427 31.85 -4.48 29.52
CA LEU A 427 30.54 -5.11 29.30
C LEU A 427 30.20 -6.12 30.41
N THR A 428 31.10 -7.07 30.70
CA THR A 428 30.85 -8.10 31.73
C THR A 428 30.62 -7.50 33.13
N PRO A 429 31.49 -6.59 33.64
CA PRO A 429 31.23 -5.93 34.92
C PRO A 429 29.91 -5.15 34.96
N ARG A 430 29.48 -4.58 33.82
CA ARG A 430 28.21 -3.85 33.73
C ARG A 430 27.02 -4.81 33.81
N LEU A 431 27.05 -5.92 33.07
CA LEU A 431 26.01 -6.95 33.11
C LEU A 431 25.88 -7.56 34.52
N ASP A 432 26.99 -7.82 35.19
CA ASP A 432 27.02 -8.31 36.57
C ASP A 432 26.37 -7.29 37.53
N LYS A 433 26.68 -6.00 37.38
CA LYS A 433 26.06 -4.92 38.17
C LYS A 433 24.56 -4.80 37.92
N LEU A 434 24.09 -5.16 36.73
CA LEU A 434 22.66 -5.18 36.38
C LEU A 434 21.97 -6.50 36.78
N ASN A 435 22.73 -7.48 37.30
CA ASN A 435 22.27 -8.82 37.65
C ASN A 435 21.58 -9.55 36.48
N ILE A 436 22.08 -9.35 35.25
CA ILE A 436 21.60 -10.03 34.05
C ILE A 436 22.40 -11.32 33.88
N SER A 437 21.72 -12.47 33.86
CA SER A 437 22.36 -13.78 33.66
C SER A 437 22.21 -14.33 32.23
N TYR A 438 21.24 -13.82 31.47
CA TYR A 438 20.98 -14.25 30.11
C TYR A 438 20.31 -13.14 29.28
N PHE A 439 20.30 -13.31 27.96
CA PHE A 439 19.44 -12.56 27.05
C PHE A 439 18.59 -13.49 26.20
N LEU A 440 17.51 -12.95 25.64
CA LEU A 440 16.65 -13.65 24.70
C LEU A 440 16.86 -13.11 23.29
N THR A 441 17.02 -14.02 22.34
CA THR A 441 16.86 -13.71 20.91
C THR A 441 15.40 -13.43 20.57
N PRO A 442 15.08 -12.80 19.42
CA PRO A 442 13.71 -12.60 18.97
C PRO A 442 12.91 -13.91 18.84
N LYS A 443 13.59 -15.03 18.58
CA LYS A 443 13.00 -16.38 18.52
C LYS A 443 12.91 -17.09 19.88
N GLY A 444 13.17 -16.39 20.98
CA GLY A 444 13.08 -16.92 22.35
C GLY A 444 14.23 -17.85 22.77
N ARG A 445 15.29 -17.99 21.96
CA ARG A 445 16.50 -18.72 22.38
C ARG A 445 17.25 -17.92 23.45
N ILE A 446 17.65 -18.62 24.50
CA ILE A 446 18.43 -18.08 25.62
C ILE A 446 19.90 -18.04 25.22
N ILE A 447 20.55 -16.90 25.45
CA ILE A 447 22.00 -16.70 25.33
C ILE A 447 22.54 -16.35 26.71
N GLU A 448 23.35 -17.23 27.28
CA GLU A 448 24.01 -16.99 28.57
C GLU A 448 25.18 -16.01 28.42
N ASN A 449 25.56 -15.33 29.50
CA ASN A 449 26.66 -14.36 29.49
C ASN A 449 27.99 -14.95 29.00
N ASN A 450 28.24 -16.24 29.27
CA ASN A 450 29.47 -16.93 28.84
C ASN A 450 29.56 -17.11 27.32
N ASP A 451 28.40 -17.23 26.65
CA ASP A 451 28.32 -17.39 25.20
C ASP A 451 28.25 -16.06 24.45
N LEU A 452 28.02 -14.96 25.17
CA LEU A 452 27.85 -13.62 24.60
C LEU A 452 29.05 -13.16 23.75
N PRO A 453 30.33 -13.34 24.15
CA PRO A 453 31.46 -12.94 23.31
C PRO A 453 31.51 -13.70 21.98
N ASN A 454 31.28 -15.01 22.02
CA ASN A 454 31.20 -15.86 20.83
C ASN A 454 30.01 -15.45 19.95
N TRP A 455 28.89 -15.09 20.58
CA TRP A 455 27.72 -14.60 19.89
C TRP A 455 28.00 -13.28 19.17
N ILE A 456 28.63 -12.28 19.82
CA ILE A 456 28.94 -10.98 19.20
C ILE A 456 29.91 -11.13 18.02
N GLN A 457 30.88 -12.03 18.11
CA GLN A 457 31.89 -12.24 17.07
C GLN A 457 31.39 -13.05 15.87
N ASN A 458 30.29 -13.79 16.01
CA ASN A 458 29.77 -14.64 14.94
C ASN A 458 28.84 -13.81 14.02
N PRO A 459 29.09 -13.70 12.71
CA PRO A 459 28.23 -12.93 11.82
C PRO A 459 26.94 -13.67 11.41
N ASN A 460 26.80 -14.95 11.75
CA ASN A 460 25.71 -15.79 11.25
C ASN A 460 24.36 -15.42 11.90
N ASN A 461 23.30 -15.38 11.08
CA ASN A 461 21.90 -15.08 11.41
C ASN A 461 21.54 -13.58 11.45
N LEU A 462 21.28 -13.02 10.28
CA LEU A 462 20.77 -11.66 10.11
C LEU A 462 19.26 -11.59 10.44
N GLU A 463 18.82 -10.51 11.09
CA GLU A 463 17.42 -10.20 11.39
C GLU A 463 17.17 -8.69 11.40
N ILE A 464 15.89 -8.27 11.40
CA ILE A 464 15.53 -6.87 11.62
C ILE A 464 15.73 -6.54 13.10
N ILE A 465 16.61 -5.58 13.39
CA ILE A 465 16.93 -5.16 14.76
C ILE A 465 16.38 -3.77 15.10
N GLU A 466 16.03 -2.98 14.08
CA GLU A 466 15.41 -1.67 14.25
C GLU A 466 14.56 -1.29 13.03
N PHE A 467 13.35 -0.83 13.30
CA PHE A 467 12.55 -0.01 12.39
C PHE A 467 12.62 1.44 12.86
N ASP A 468 13.02 2.33 11.96
CA ASP A 468 13.22 3.75 12.26
C ASP A 468 12.63 4.62 11.14
N GLU A 469 12.51 5.91 11.42
CA GLU A 469 11.85 6.89 10.54
C GLU A 469 10.44 6.43 10.11
N ILE A 470 9.66 5.97 11.10
CA ILE A 470 8.30 5.46 10.89
C ILE A 470 7.34 6.61 10.66
N GLU A 471 6.58 6.51 9.57
CA GLU A 471 5.54 7.45 9.20
C GLU A 471 4.20 6.72 9.02
N PRO A 472 3.05 7.39 9.26
CA PRO A 472 1.76 6.91 8.79
C PRO A 472 1.82 6.65 7.29
N PHE A 473 1.38 5.48 6.85
CA PHE A 473 1.53 5.07 5.45
C PHE A 473 0.94 6.11 4.50
N TYR A 474 -0.18 6.73 4.87
CA TYR A 474 -0.85 7.72 4.01
C TYR A 474 0.04 8.92 3.66
N LYS A 475 1.08 9.25 4.45
CA LYS A 475 2.06 10.31 4.14
C LYS A 475 3.03 9.97 3.01
N ILE A 476 3.01 8.72 2.52
CA ILE A 476 3.76 8.24 1.34
C ILE A 476 2.90 8.32 0.07
N LEU A 477 1.59 8.57 0.18
CA LEU A 477 0.68 8.68 -0.96
C LEU A 477 0.97 9.92 -1.82
N LYS A 478 0.26 10.06 -2.95
CA LYS A 478 0.35 11.29 -3.76
C LYS A 478 -0.14 12.50 -2.95
N GLU A 479 0.41 13.68 -3.23
CA GLU A 479 0.07 14.92 -2.51
C GLU A 479 -1.44 15.21 -2.51
N GLU A 480 -2.12 15.04 -3.65
CA GLU A 480 -3.58 15.20 -3.76
C GLU A 480 -4.36 14.25 -2.83
N GLN A 481 -3.90 13.00 -2.71
CA GLN A 481 -4.52 12.01 -1.82
C GLN A 481 -4.27 12.36 -0.35
N GLN A 482 -3.04 12.79 -0.03
CA GLN A 482 -2.70 13.26 1.31
C GLN A 482 -3.60 14.43 1.73
N MET A 483 -3.76 15.44 0.87
CA MET A 483 -4.62 16.60 1.16
C MET A 483 -6.07 16.19 1.42
N LYS A 484 -6.63 15.28 0.60
CA LYS A 484 -7.99 14.77 0.80
C LYS A 484 -8.10 14.03 2.15
N ILE A 485 -7.15 13.15 2.47
CA ILE A 485 -7.15 12.41 3.74
C ILE A 485 -6.98 13.35 4.93
N ASP A 486 -6.05 14.32 4.86
CA ASP A 486 -5.83 15.31 5.91
C ASP A 486 -7.09 16.17 6.13
N ASP A 487 -7.86 16.48 5.08
CA ASP A 487 -9.14 17.19 5.24
C ASP A 487 -10.23 16.32 5.88
N LEU A 488 -10.28 15.02 5.56
CA LEU A 488 -11.19 14.06 6.19
C LEU A 488 -10.91 13.87 7.69
N LEU A 489 -9.64 13.98 8.10
CA LEU A 489 -9.21 13.77 9.49
C LEU A 489 -9.46 15.00 10.39
N LYS A 490 -9.87 16.14 9.85
CA LYS A 490 -10.21 17.34 10.63
C LYS A 490 -11.49 17.10 11.45
N ASP A 491 -11.43 17.39 12.74
CA ASP A 491 -12.55 17.21 13.67
C ASP A 491 -13.54 18.40 13.68
N ASN A 492 -14.01 18.79 12.50
CA ASN A 492 -14.93 19.92 12.31
C ASN A 492 -16.30 19.43 11.84
N TYR A 493 -17.34 20.24 12.08
CA TYR A 493 -18.67 19.99 11.51
C TYR A 493 -18.62 20.06 9.98
N ARG A 494 -19.28 19.10 9.33
CA ARG A 494 -19.35 19.00 7.87
C ARG A 494 -20.74 18.55 7.44
N ILE A 495 -21.05 18.79 6.17
CA ILE A 495 -22.22 18.18 5.53
C ILE A 495 -21.89 16.70 5.29
N LEU A 496 -22.53 15.80 6.03
CA LEU A 496 -22.27 14.36 5.94
C LEU A 496 -23.06 13.72 4.80
N MET A 497 -24.30 14.16 4.59
CA MET A 497 -25.19 13.63 3.58
C MET A 497 -26.26 14.66 3.24
N THR A 498 -26.81 14.57 2.03
CA THR A 498 -27.84 15.45 1.49
C THR A 498 -28.84 14.64 0.68
N GLY A 499 -30.07 15.11 0.63
CA GLY A 499 -31.06 14.42 -0.19
C GLY A 499 -32.35 15.18 -0.40
N ILE A 500 -33.21 14.53 -1.18
CA ILE A 500 -34.53 15.02 -1.53
C ILE A 500 -35.58 13.93 -1.33
N THR A 501 -36.70 14.30 -0.72
CA THR A 501 -37.82 13.39 -0.45
C THR A 501 -39.10 13.95 -1.05
N ASP A 502 -39.79 13.15 -1.87
CA ASP A 502 -41.10 13.52 -2.41
C ASP A 502 -42.21 13.28 -1.37
N LEU A 503 -43.24 14.13 -1.39
CA LEU A 503 -44.39 14.10 -0.46
C LEU A 503 -45.69 13.62 -1.12
N ARG A 504 -45.59 12.90 -2.23
CA ARG A 504 -46.72 12.46 -3.07
C ARG A 504 -47.71 11.53 -2.36
N ASP A 505 -47.26 10.86 -1.31
CA ASP A 505 -48.00 9.87 -0.53
C ASP A 505 -48.78 10.45 0.65
N LEU A 506 -48.58 11.73 0.99
CA LEU A 506 -49.33 12.41 2.05
C LEU A 506 -50.71 12.85 1.56
N ASP A 507 -51.71 12.96 2.45
CA ASP A 507 -53.01 13.55 2.10
C ASP A 507 -52.91 15.09 2.01
N ASN A 508 -53.87 15.78 1.39
CA ASN A 508 -53.91 17.25 1.34
C ASN A 508 -54.82 17.88 2.41
N ASN A 509 -55.55 17.06 3.16
CA ASN A 509 -56.61 17.51 4.08
C ASN A 509 -56.11 17.78 5.51
N GLU A 510 -54.85 17.47 5.81
CA GLU A 510 -54.27 17.67 7.15
C GLU A 510 -53.54 19.03 7.24
N VAL A 511 -53.39 19.56 8.46
CA VAL A 511 -52.66 20.81 8.72
C VAL A 511 -51.21 20.52 9.14
N GLU A 512 -50.98 19.33 9.71
CA GLU A 512 -49.71 18.84 10.20
C GLU A 512 -49.43 17.44 9.63
N TYR A 513 -48.24 17.24 9.07
CA TYR A 513 -47.84 15.98 8.45
C TYR A 513 -46.54 15.45 9.07
N HIS A 514 -46.45 14.13 9.16
CA HIS A 514 -45.24 13.44 9.60
C HIS A 514 -44.74 12.54 8.48
N LYS A 515 -43.52 12.81 7.99
CA LYS A 515 -42.89 12.01 6.93
C LYS A 515 -41.62 11.36 7.46
N ARG A 516 -41.57 10.03 7.44
CA ARG A 516 -40.33 9.29 7.68
C ARG A 516 -39.38 9.45 6.50
N ILE A 517 -38.13 9.78 6.77
CA ILE A 517 -37.03 9.85 5.80
C ILE A 517 -36.01 8.79 6.20
N ASN A 518 -35.88 7.77 5.36
CA ASN A 518 -34.86 6.73 5.53
C ASN A 518 -33.61 7.13 4.75
N ILE A 519 -32.44 6.88 5.33
CA ILE A 519 -31.14 7.23 4.75
C ILE A 519 -30.32 5.96 4.49
N GLU A 520 -29.52 6.02 3.42
CA GLU A 520 -28.55 4.99 3.10
C GLU A 520 -27.21 5.67 2.75
N PRO A 521 -26.08 5.19 3.29
CA PRO A 521 -25.95 4.08 4.24
C PRO A 521 -26.36 4.46 5.67
N LEU A 522 -26.63 3.44 6.50
CA LEU A 522 -26.93 3.58 7.94
C LEU A 522 -25.82 4.32 8.69
N LEU A 523 -26.20 5.14 9.68
CA LEU A 523 -25.26 5.85 10.57
C LEU A 523 -24.82 4.96 11.73
N GLU A 524 -23.74 5.33 12.41
CA GLU A 524 -23.25 4.60 13.60
C GLU A 524 -23.88 5.06 14.91
N ASP A 525 -24.44 6.27 14.93
CA ASP A 525 -25.05 6.90 16.10
C ASP A 525 -26.23 7.79 15.66
N GLU A 526 -27.04 8.22 16.63
CA GLU A 526 -28.22 9.07 16.50
C GLU A 526 -27.91 10.55 16.79
N ASP A 527 -26.70 10.87 17.30
CA ASP A 527 -26.23 12.23 17.58
C ASP A 527 -25.86 12.97 16.28
N TYR A 528 -26.87 13.41 15.53
CA TYR A 528 -26.70 14.24 14.34
C TYR A 528 -27.83 15.26 14.19
N GLU A 529 -27.58 16.30 13.39
CA GLU A 529 -28.56 17.35 13.13
C GLU A 529 -28.95 17.38 11.66
N VAL A 530 -30.23 17.65 11.42
CA VAL A 530 -30.77 17.79 10.07
C VAL A 530 -31.26 19.21 9.86
N TYR A 531 -30.87 19.76 8.71
CA TYR A 531 -31.30 21.07 8.24
C TYR A 531 -31.93 20.92 6.87
N GLY A 532 -32.91 21.74 6.55
CA GLY A 532 -33.65 21.57 5.30
C GLY A 532 -34.79 22.53 5.13
N SER A 533 -35.53 22.35 4.04
CA SER A 533 -36.68 23.18 3.69
C SER A 533 -37.66 22.42 2.80
N ILE A 534 -38.87 22.96 2.66
CA ILE A 534 -39.85 22.49 1.69
C ILE A 534 -39.86 23.39 0.46
N VAL A 535 -39.83 22.76 -0.70
CA VAL A 535 -39.92 23.42 -2.01
C VAL A 535 -41.06 22.84 -2.83
N SER A 536 -41.53 23.61 -3.79
CA SER A 536 -42.48 23.10 -4.80
C SER A 536 -41.79 22.10 -5.74
N LYS A 537 -42.60 21.36 -6.49
CA LYS A 537 -42.14 20.45 -7.56
C LYS A 537 -41.27 21.16 -8.60
N ASN A 538 -41.50 22.46 -8.81
CA ASN A 538 -40.77 23.33 -9.73
C ASN A 538 -39.55 23.98 -9.07
N ASN A 539 -39.13 23.51 -7.89
CA ASN A 539 -38.00 24.02 -7.12
C ASN A 539 -38.12 25.51 -6.78
N SER A 540 -39.32 25.98 -6.44
CA SER A 540 -39.54 27.32 -5.91
C SER A 540 -39.70 27.28 -4.38
N ARG A 541 -39.16 28.29 -3.70
CA ARG A 541 -39.39 28.50 -2.27
C ARG A 541 -40.89 28.75 -2.03
N LEU A 542 -41.42 28.16 -0.98
CA LEU A 542 -42.82 28.29 -0.58
C LEU A 542 -42.92 29.10 0.71
N GLU A 543 -43.86 30.03 0.77
CA GLU A 543 -44.18 30.79 1.97
C GLU A 543 -45.39 30.17 2.68
N GLY A 544 -45.37 30.16 4.01
CA GLY A 544 -46.47 29.63 4.83
C GLY A 544 -46.55 28.10 4.92
N ILE A 545 -45.47 27.41 4.55
CA ILE A 545 -45.24 26.00 4.88
C ILE A 545 -43.84 25.84 5.47
N TYR A 546 -43.72 25.08 6.55
CA TYR A 546 -42.49 24.93 7.31
C TYR A 546 -42.21 23.45 7.57
N VAL A 547 -40.93 23.11 7.69
CA VAL A 547 -40.47 21.76 8.03
C VAL A 547 -39.47 21.85 9.17
N ASN A 548 -39.66 20.99 10.16
CA ASN A 548 -38.71 20.74 11.23
C ASN A 548 -38.30 19.25 11.20
N PHE A 549 -37.20 18.89 11.85
CA PHE A 549 -36.63 17.54 11.81
C PHE A 549 -36.37 17.00 13.22
N GLY A 550 -36.91 15.82 13.51
CA GLY A 550 -36.75 15.20 14.81
C GLY A 550 -36.92 13.69 14.77
N SER A 551 -36.94 13.08 15.96
CA SER A 551 -37.02 11.62 16.11
C SER A 551 -35.95 10.89 15.28
N TYR A 552 -34.69 11.20 15.62
CA TYR A 552 -33.50 10.66 14.96
C TYR A 552 -33.26 9.20 15.37
N ASP A 553 -32.88 8.38 14.41
CA ASP A 553 -32.32 7.06 14.63
C ASP A 553 -31.25 6.74 13.56
N ILE A 554 -30.60 5.59 13.69
CA ILE A 554 -29.52 5.14 12.78
C ILE A 554 -29.97 4.92 11.32
N ASN A 555 -31.27 4.73 11.07
CA ASN A 555 -31.87 4.54 9.75
C ASN A 555 -32.40 5.84 9.14
N GLY A 556 -32.41 6.94 9.89
CA GLY A 556 -32.86 8.26 9.44
C GLY A 556 -33.73 8.98 10.47
N PHE A 557 -34.61 9.84 10.00
CA PHE A 557 -35.31 10.82 10.85
C PHE A 557 -36.73 11.09 10.37
N PHE A 558 -37.53 11.78 11.18
CA PHE A 558 -38.84 12.27 10.78
C PHE A 558 -38.79 13.75 10.43
N ALA A 559 -39.48 14.11 9.36
CA ALA A 559 -39.79 15.49 9.03
C ALA A 559 -41.23 15.81 9.46
N MET A 560 -41.37 16.85 10.28
CA MET A 560 -42.65 17.40 10.71
C MET A 560 -42.96 18.61 9.86
N ILE A 561 -44.07 18.58 9.14
CA ILE A 561 -44.45 19.60 8.17
C ILE A 561 -45.70 20.29 8.67
N LYS A 562 -45.65 21.62 8.76
CA LYS A 562 -46.79 22.42 9.18
C LYS A 562 -47.14 23.44 8.11
N LYS A 563 -48.43 23.52 7.81
CA LYS A 563 -49.01 24.42 6.81
C LYS A 563 -49.86 25.48 7.50
N LEU A 564 -49.68 26.76 7.15
CA LEU A 564 -50.55 27.84 7.61
C LEU A 564 -51.94 27.73 6.95
N GLU A 565 -53.00 27.88 7.74
CA GLU A 565 -54.41 27.65 7.31
C GLU A 565 -54.81 28.44 6.05
N GLU A 566 -54.25 29.64 5.84
CA GLU A 566 -54.60 30.52 4.72
C GLU A 566 -53.88 30.17 3.39
N THR A 567 -53.04 29.13 3.35
CA THR A 567 -52.22 28.82 2.16
C THR A 567 -52.87 27.78 1.23
N SER A 568 -52.88 28.06 -0.08
CA SER A 568 -53.42 27.15 -1.12
C SER A 568 -52.41 26.10 -1.63
N ILE A 569 -51.42 25.73 -0.81
CA ILE A 569 -50.33 24.82 -1.18
C ILE A 569 -50.82 23.36 -1.24
N ASN A 570 -50.49 22.67 -2.33
CA ASN A 570 -50.73 21.23 -2.52
C ASN A 570 -49.51 20.42 -2.05
N ILE A 571 -49.60 19.72 -0.91
CA ILE A 571 -48.44 19.03 -0.31
C ILE A 571 -47.91 17.90 -1.21
N LYS A 572 -48.79 17.25 -1.99
CA LYS A 572 -48.41 16.17 -2.91
C LYS A 572 -47.47 16.63 -4.01
N GLU A 573 -47.44 17.93 -4.29
CA GLU A 573 -46.52 18.57 -5.24
C GLU A 573 -45.32 19.23 -4.56
N CYS A 574 -45.10 18.97 -3.27
CA CYS A 574 -43.95 19.47 -2.53
C CYS A 574 -42.86 18.40 -2.40
N ARG A 575 -41.65 18.87 -2.14
CA ARG A 575 -40.49 18.05 -1.82
C ARG A 575 -39.75 18.64 -0.62
N ILE A 576 -39.17 17.77 0.18
CA ILE A 576 -38.26 18.16 1.26
C ILE A 576 -36.84 18.07 0.72
N LEU A 577 -36.08 19.14 0.87
CA LEU A 577 -34.63 19.15 0.70
C LEU A 577 -34.02 19.10 2.11
N TRP A 578 -33.07 18.19 2.32
CA TRP A 578 -32.47 17.98 3.64
C TRP A 578 -30.97 17.76 3.53
N MET A 579 -30.26 18.11 4.59
CA MET A 579 -28.83 17.88 4.79
C MET A 579 -28.57 17.46 6.23
N ILE A 580 -27.74 16.44 6.41
CA ILE A 580 -27.23 15.96 7.69
C ILE A 580 -25.91 16.65 7.96
N VAL A 581 -25.78 17.24 9.13
CA VAL A 581 -24.57 17.94 9.58
C VAL A 581 -24.13 17.34 10.92
N GLU A 582 -22.88 16.88 10.96
CA GLU A 582 -22.20 16.44 12.18
C GLU A 582 -20.69 16.32 11.87
N LYS A 583 -19.88 15.93 12.86
CA LYS A 583 -18.47 15.56 12.66
C LYS A 583 -18.35 14.19 11.96
N PRO A 584 -17.59 14.09 10.83
CA PRO A 584 -17.36 12.81 10.14
C PRO A 584 -16.79 11.70 11.02
N SER A 585 -15.99 12.06 12.02
CA SER A 585 -15.33 11.17 12.98
C SER A 585 -16.32 10.42 13.88
N LYS A 586 -17.53 10.96 14.11
CA LYS A 586 -18.55 10.35 14.96
C LYS A 586 -19.42 9.32 14.23
N LEU A 587 -19.90 9.66 13.03
CA LEU A 587 -20.88 8.83 12.30
C LEU A 587 -20.26 7.94 11.23
N LEU A 588 -18.97 8.13 10.94
CA LEU A 588 -18.18 7.48 9.88
C LEU A 588 -18.72 7.63 8.44
N VAL A 589 -19.81 8.38 8.26
CA VAL A 589 -20.36 8.80 6.97
C VAL A 589 -19.85 10.18 6.63
N PHE A 590 -19.37 10.36 5.41
CA PHE A 590 -19.03 11.66 4.86
C PHE A 590 -19.08 11.61 3.34
N SER A 591 -20.23 11.96 2.76
CA SER A 591 -20.47 11.92 1.32
C SER A 591 -19.40 12.69 0.53
N PRO A 592 -18.97 12.19 -0.65
CA PRO A 592 -18.03 12.91 -1.54
C PRO A 592 -18.65 14.14 -2.22
N ASN A 593 -19.97 14.29 -2.24
CA ASN A 593 -20.65 15.24 -3.13
C ASN A 593 -20.55 16.71 -2.69
N ASN A 594 -20.39 16.95 -1.39
CA ASN A 594 -20.45 18.29 -0.78
C ASN A 594 -19.36 18.49 0.30
N ARG A 595 -18.19 17.84 0.20
CA ARG A 595 -17.11 17.92 1.23
C ARG A 595 -16.40 19.26 1.27
N GLU A 596 -16.44 19.99 0.17
CA GLU A 596 -15.83 21.30 0.00
C GLU A 596 -16.50 22.38 0.85
N PHE A 597 -17.70 22.13 1.36
CA PHE A 597 -18.42 23.05 2.24
C PHE A 597 -17.79 23.08 3.64
N GLN A 598 -17.52 24.30 4.11
CA GLN A 598 -17.22 24.57 5.51
C GLN A 598 -18.52 24.86 6.25
N VAL A 599 -18.68 24.24 7.42
CA VAL A 599 -19.91 24.33 8.22
C VAL A 599 -19.55 24.75 9.62
N GLU A 600 -20.25 25.77 10.11
CA GLU A 600 -20.20 26.20 11.51
C GLU A 600 -21.57 26.02 12.15
N CYS A 601 -21.61 25.37 13.31
CA CYS A 601 -22.82 25.12 14.05
C CYS A 601 -22.85 25.97 15.32
N ILE A 602 -23.97 26.64 15.58
CA ILE A 602 -24.21 27.46 16.77
C ILE A 602 -25.44 26.90 17.47
N LYS A 603 -25.33 26.70 18.79
CA LYS A 603 -26.43 26.31 19.67
C LYS A 603 -26.62 27.43 20.68
N GLU A 604 -27.81 28.04 20.69
CA GLU A 604 -28.12 29.18 21.56
C GLU A 604 -29.52 28.99 22.17
N SER A 605 -29.64 29.12 23.49
CA SER A 605 -30.94 29.06 24.17
C SER A 605 -31.55 30.45 24.30
N ILE A 606 -32.80 30.62 23.88
CA ILE A 606 -33.55 31.86 24.01
C ILE A 606 -34.83 31.63 24.83
N ILE A 607 -35.21 32.63 25.62
CA ILE A 607 -36.48 32.63 26.35
C ILE A 607 -37.48 33.44 25.54
N LEU A 608 -38.59 32.81 25.15
CA LEU A 608 -39.64 33.48 24.38
C LEU A 608 -40.50 34.36 25.29
N GLN A 609 -40.44 35.68 25.07
CA GLN A 609 -41.27 36.66 25.77
C GLN A 609 -42.47 37.07 24.90
N SER A 610 -43.62 37.33 25.52
CA SER A 610 -44.88 37.65 24.83
C SER A 610 -44.83 38.98 24.06
N ASP A 611 -43.97 39.91 24.47
CA ASP A 611 -43.77 41.24 23.89
C ASP A 611 -42.56 41.33 22.94
N LYS A 612 -41.73 40.27 22.85
CA LYS A 612 -40.49 40.27 22.07
C LYS A 612 -40.50 39.24 20.95
N SER A 613 -40.55 39.72 19.71
CA SER A 613 -40.46 38.88 18.52
C SER A 613 -39.05 38.79 17.92
N ASN A 614 -38.13 39.69 18.30
CA ASN A 614 -36.80 39.81 17.69
C ASN A 614 -35.69 39.37 18.66
N TYR A 615 -34.83 38.46 18.21
CA TYR A 615 -33.74 37.88 18.98
C TYR A 615 -32.41 38.07 18.24
N TYR A 616 -31.36 38.35 19.00
CA TYR A 616 -30.02 38.66 18.49
C TYR A 616 -29.06 37.56 18.92
N ILE A 617 -28.31 37.02 17.97
CA ILE A 617 -27.34 35.94 18.20
C ILE A 617 -25.97 36.42 17.77
N LYS A 618 -24.97 36.26 18.63
CA LYS A 618 -23.59 36.63 18.36
C LYS A 618 -22.78 35.37 18.02
N PRO A 619 -22.50 35.09 16.74
CA PRO A 619 -21.59 34.02 16.37
C PRO A 619 -20.19 34.28 16.94
N SER A 620 -19.45 33.21 17.24
CA SER A 620 -18.04 33.27 17.67
C SER A 620 -17.08 33.58 16.53
N PHE A 621 -17.57 33.64 15.30
CA PHE A 621 -16.82 33.89 14.07
C PHE A 621 -17.48 35.00 13.25
N SER A 622 -16.72 35.58 12.32
CA SER A 622 -17.23 36.67 11.50
C SER A 622 -18.04 36.15 10.30
N LEU A 623 -19.22 36.74 10.11
CA LEU A 623 -20.08 36.48 8.96
C LEU A 623 -19.64 37.30 7.75
N SER A 624 -19.75 36.69 6.58
CA SER A 624 -19.45 37.33 5.30
C SER A 624 -20.63 37.22 4.34
N GLN A 625 -20.69 38.16 3.39
CA GLN A 625 -21.67 38.09 2.30
C GLN A 625 -21.47 36.78 1.51
N GLY A 626 -22.58 36.14 1.13
CA GLY A 626 -22.58 34.86 0.42
C GLY A 626 -22.85 33.65 1.31
N TYR A 627 -22.61 33.76 2.63
CA TYR A 627 -22.89 32.67 3.56
C TYR A 627 -24.38 32.35 3.61
N THR A 628 -24.71 31.08 3.85
CA THR A 628 -26.09 30.62 3.94
C THR A 628 -26.40 30.14 5.35
N ILE A 629 -27.45 30.67 5.96
CA ILE A 629 -27.88 30.33 7.31
C ILE A 629 -29.11 29.42 7.27
N PHE A 630 -29.03 28.31 7.99
CA PHE A 630 -30.15 27.42 8.32
C PHE A 630 -30.41 27.53 9.81
N VAL A 631 -31.68 27.56 10.20
CA VAL A 631 -32.06 27.64 11.60
C VAL A 631 -33.29 26.77 11.81
N HIS A 632 -33.26 25.97 12.88
CA HIS A 632 -34.44 25.31 13.41
C HIS A 632 -34.47 25.48 14.94
N ALA A 633 -35.64 25.26 15.51
CA ALA A 633 -35.91 25.46 16.91
C ALA A 633 -36.17 24.11 17.59
N TYR A 634 -35.68 23.94 18.80
CA TYR A 634 -35.89 22.76 19.61
C TYR A 634 -36.41 23.17 20.99
N CYS A 635 -37.43 22.49 21.53
CA CYS A 635 -37.97 22.79 22.85
C CYS A 635 -37.59 21.67 23.83
N PRO A 636 -36.67 21.92 24.78
CA PRO A 636 -36.21 20.89 25.72
C PRO A 636 -37.29 20.37 26.67
N SER A 637 -38.31 21.18 26.95
CA SER A 637 -39.34 20.85 27.95
C SER A 637 -40.38 19.83 27.47
N THR A 638 -40.62 19.74 26.16
CA THR A 638 -41.63 18.84 25.59
C THR A 638 -41.03 17.65 24.85
N ASN A 639 -39.70 17.63 24.60
CA ASN A 639 -39.04 16.70 23.67
C ASN A 639 -39.63 16.72 22.24
N TYR A 640 -40.43 17.75 21.91
CA TYR A 640 -41.00 17.99 20.59
C TYR A 640 -40.42 19.27 20.01
N GLU A 641 -40.27 19.34 18.68
CA GLU A 641 -39.92 20.61 18.04
C GLU A 641 -41.13 21.56 18.09
N PRO A 642 -40.95 22.81 18.53
CA PRO A 642 -42.05 23.72 18.75
C PRO A 642 -42.55 24.32 17.43
N ASP A 643 -43.79 24.80 17.46
CA ASP A 643 -44.52 25.31 16.29
C ASP A 643 -44.02 26.66 15.79
N ASN A 644 -42.92 27.17 16.33
CA ASN A 644 -42.45 28.52 16.10
C ASN A 644 -41.84 28.68 14.69
N ILE A 645 -42.27 29.74 14.00
CA ILE A 645 -41.71 30.13 12.71
C ILE A 645 -40.52 31.06 12.95
N ILE A 646 -39.34 30.66 12.48
CA ILE A 646 -38.12 31.46 12.58
C ILE A 646 -37.76 32.04 11.22
N LYS A 647 -37.59 33.36 11.17
CA LYS A 647 -37.20 34.10 9.97
C LYS A 647 -35.96 34.95 10.23
N LEU A 648 -34.96 34.86 9.34
CA LEU A 648 -33.84 35.81 9.35
C LEU A 648 -34.34 37.19 8.90
N VAL A 649 -34.04 38.23 9.70
CA VAL A 649 -34.42 39.62 9.38
C VAL A 649 -33.22 40.39 8.82
N LYS A 650 -32.11 40.44 9.56
CA LYS A 650 -30.90 41.18 9.20
C LYS A 650 -29.65 40.50 9.78
N TRP A 651 -28.49 40.82 9.22
CA TRP A 651 -27.19 40.36 9.73
C TRP A 651 -26.14 41.49 9.72
N SER A 652 -25.11 41.31 10.54
CA SER A 652 -23.87 42.07 10.52
C SER A 652 -22.69 41.11 10.65
N HIS A 653 -21.46 41.61 10.54
CA HIS A 653 -20.26 40.77 10.66
C HIS A 653 -20.20 39.95 11.95
N ASN A 654 -20.83 40.40 13.04
CA ASN A 654 -20.73 39.78 14.35
C ASN A 654 -22.09 39.46 14.98
N SER A 655 -23.20 39.58 14.25
CA SER A 655 -24.54 39.39 14.83
C SER A 655 -25.58 39.00 13.79
N ILE A 656 -26.54 38.18 14.22
CA ILE A 656 -27.68 37.72 13.42
C ILE A 656 -28.96 38.13 14.15
N LYS A 657 -29.92 38.71 13.41
CA LYS A 657 -31.25 39.05 13.95
C LYS A 657 -32.31 38.11 13.38
N PHE A 658 -32.91 37.31 14.25
CA PHE A 658 -34.04 36.45 13.93
C PHE A 658 -35.34 37.02 14.46
N GLN A 659 -36.41 36.82 13.70
CA GLN A 659 -37.78 37.01 14.14
C GLN A 659 -38.40 35.64 14.42
N VAL A 660 -38.95 35.46 15.62
CA VAL A 660 -39.64 34.25 16.02
C VAL A 660 -41.12 34.57 16.19
N THR A 661 -41.98 33.80 15.53
CA THR A 661 -43.43 34.02 15.54
C THR A 661 -44.12 32.72 15.96
N LYS A 662 -45.03 32.78 16.94
CA LYS A 662 -45.96 31.67 17.22
C LYS A 662 -47.05 31.66 16.15
N PRO A 663 -47.39 30.52 15.54
CA PRO A 663 -48.58 30.43 14.70
C PRO A 663 -49.82 30.65 15.58
N PHE A 664 -50.74 31.49 15.11
CA PHE A 664 -52.01 31.71 15.78
C PHE A 664 -52.86 30.45 15.66
N TYR A 665 -53.16 29.79 16.78
CA TYR A 665 -54.21 28.79 16.84
C TYR A 665 -55.53 29.46 17.25
N ASN A 666 -56.57 29.31 16.42
CA ASN A 666 -57.94 29.43 16.91
C ASN A 666 -58.31 28.09 17.56
N GLU A 667 -57.86 27.84 18.79
CA GLU A 667 -58.42 26.76 19.61
C GLU A 667 -59.85 27.13 20.01
N SER A 668 -60.80 26.90 19.11
CA SER A 668 -62.18 26.65 19.52
C SER A 668 -62.27 25.20 19.97
N ASN A 669 -62.27 25.01 21.30
CA ASN A 669 -62.37 23.77 22.07
C ASN A 669 -61.05 23.16 22.55
N ASN A 670 -60.51 23.71 23.64
CA ASN A 670 -60.33 22.90 24.85
C ASN A 670 -60.21 23.80 26.09
N ASN A 671 -61.01 23.47 27.10
CA ASN A 671 -60.97 24.10 28.42
C ASN A 671 -59.70 23.67 29.17
N PHE A 672 -58.58 24.35 28.95
CA PHE A 672 -57.51 24.40 29.95
C PHE A 672 -57.40 25.81 30.51
N SER A 673 -57.47 25.84 31.84
CA SER A 673 -57.50 26.99 32.71
C SER A 673 -56.38 27.99 32.42
N THR A 674 -56.77 29.27 32.42
CA THR A 674 -55.94 30.40 32.82
C THR A 674 -55.15 30.04 34.08
N ASP A 675 -53.82 30.03 33.99
CA ASP A 675 -52.86 30.53 34.98
C ASP A 675 -51.49 29.88 34.76
N ASN A 676 -50.59 30.67 34.15
CA ASN A 676 -49.12 30.65 34.13
C ASN A 676 -48.61 30.89 32.70
N GLU A 677 -48.23 32.14 32.41
CA GLU A 677 -47.33 32.45 31.30
C GLU A 677 -45.96 31.82 31.63
N GLU A 678 -45.80 30.52 31.35
CA GLU A 678 -44.49 29.88 31.45
C GLU A 678 -43.61 30.38 30.30
N ASP A 679 -42.52 31.05 30.67
CA ASP A 679 -41.40 31.39 29.80
C ASP A 679 -40.95 30.13 29.04
N ILE A 680 -41.24 30.06 27.74
CA ILE A 680 -40.85 28.92 26.91
C ILE A 680 -39.37 29.06 26.55
N ASN A 681 -38.55 28.17 27.10
CA ASN A 681 -37.15 28.07 26.71
C ASN A 681 -37.02 27.32 25.37
N LEU A 682 -36.30 27.93 24.44
CA LEU A 682 -36.16 27.49 23.06
C LEU A 682 -34.67 27.41 22.70
N ASP A 683 -34.22 26.23 22.31
CA ASP A 683 -32.87 26.04 21.79
C ASP A 683 -32.87 26.26 20.28
N LEU A 684 -32.20 27.32 19.84
CA LEU A 684 -31.94 27.60 18.44
C LEU A 684 -30.70 26.83 17.99
N ARG A 685 -30.88 25.99 16.98
CA ARG A 685 -29.79 25.29 16.31
C ARG A 685 -29.58 25.91 14.94
N ILE A 686 -28.40 26.49 14.75
CA ILE A 686 -28.07 27.28 13.58
C ILE A 686 -26.88 26.64 12.88
N CYS A 687 -27.05 26.36 11.59
CA CYS A 687 -25.99 25.90 10.72
C CYS A 687 -25.66 27.02 9.73
N VAL A 688 -24.38 27.41 9.67
CA VAL A 688 -23.86 28.40 8.75
C VAL A 688 -22.96 27.70 7.73
N LEU A 689 -23.33 27.77 6.46
CA LEU A 689 -22.49 27.34 5.35
C LEU A 689 -21.61 28.49 4.88
N CYS A 690 -20.31 28.35 5.12
CA CYS A 690 -19.28 29.35 4.81
C CYS A 690 -18.74 29.14 3.39
N SER A 691 -19.56 29.42 2.37
CA SER A 691 -19.15 29.17 0.99
C SER A 691 -19.79 30.10 -0.03
N ASP A 692 -19.06 30.38 -1.12
CA ASP A 692 -19.57 31.04 -2.33
C ASP A 692 -20.27 30.06 -3.30
N TYR A 693 -20.27 28.76 -2.99
CA TYR A 693 -20.97 27.76 -3.81
C TYR A 693 -22.49 28.00 -3.76
N LYS A 694 -23.12 27.92 -4.92
CA LYS A 694 -24.56 28.21 -5.06
C LYS A 694 -25.46 27.01 -4.84
N ASN A 695 -24.94 25.80 -5.00
CA ASN A 695 -25.74 24.58 -5.08
C ASN A 695 -25.13 23.44 -4.27
N LEU A 696 -25.97 22.65 -3.61
CA LEU A 696 -25.65 21.35 -3.03
C LEU A 696 -26.07 20.24 -3.99
N LYS A 697 -25.27 19.19 -4.13
CA LYS A 697 -25.62 17.97 -4.90
C LYS A 697 -26.36 16.99 -4.02
N PHE A 698 -27.15 16.08 -4.60
CA PHE A 698 -27.88 15.05 -3.85
C PHE A 698 -27.07 13.76 -3.69
N ASP A 699 -27.20 13.09 -2.54
CA ASP A 699 -26.62 11.76 -2.31
C ASP A 699 -27.60 10.63 -2.59
N ASN A 700 -28.89 10.87 -2.34
CA ASN A 700 -29.95 9.87 -2.55
C ASN A 700 -30.51 9.84 -3.99
N LYS A 701 -29.89 10.59 -4.92
CA LYS A 701 -30.20 10.59 -6.36
C LYS A 701 -28.93 10.67 -7.19
N ASN A 702 -28.92 9.94 -8.30
CA ASN A 702 -27.74 9.84 -9.19
C ASN A 702 -27.32 11.17 -9.82
N GLU A 703 -28.26 12.08 -10.08
CA GLU A 703 -27.99 13.39 -10.68
C GLU A 703 -28.89 14.47 -10.09
N GLY A 704 -28.34 15.68 -10.05
CA GLY A 704 -29.03 16.88 -9.63
C GLY A 704 -28.47 17.48 -8.34
N GLY A 705 -29.01 18.65 -8.03
CA GLY A 705 -28.71 19.39 -6.82
C GLY A 705 -29.76 20.47 -6.61
N PHE A 706 -29.64 21.20 -5.51
CA PHE A 706 -30.51 22.32 -5.20
C PHE A 706 -29.71 23.55 -4.83
N SER A 707 -30.27 24.71 -5.18
CA SER A 707 -29.67 25.99 -4.85
C SER A 707 -29.87 26.33 -3.37
N LEU A 708 -28.82 26.86 -2.74
CA LEU A 708 -28.86 27.34 -1.35
C LEU A 708 -29.88 28.47 -1.16
N ASP A 709 -30.16 29.25 -2.21
CA ASP A 709 -31.20 30.30 -2.22
C ASP A 709 -32.61 29.74 -1.96
N LEU A 710 -32.83 28.46 -2.25
CA LEU A 710 -34.12 27.79 -2.05
C LEU A 710 -34.32 27.30 -0.62
N THR A 711 -33.23 27.01 0.08
CA THR A 711 -33.28 26.22 1.31
C THR A 711 -32.84 26.95 2.56
N GLY A 712 -31.95 27.94 2.42
CA GLY A 712 -31.44 28.72 3.53
C GLY A 712 -31.65 30.23 3.36
N TYR A 713 -31.19 30.99 4.34
CA TYR A 713 -31.15 32.44 4.29
C TYR A 713 -29.76 32.89 3.85
N VAL A 714 -29.64 33.31 2.59
CA VAL A 714 -28.37 33.82 2.04
C VAL A 714 -28.12 35.24 2.56
N LEU A 715 -26.90 35.47 3.05
CA LEU A 715 -26.43 36.76 3.52
C LEU A 715 -26.06 37.63 2.33
N THR A 716 -26.89 38.64 2.05
CA THR A 716 -26.72 39.57 0.94
C THR A 716 -26.46 40.98 1.47
N LYS A 717 -26.18 41.93 0.57
CA LYS A 717 -26.09 43.35 0.97
C LYS A 717 -27.44 43.92 1.40
N ASP A 718 -28.53 43.38 0.88
CA ASP A 718 -29.88 43.90 1.11
C ASP A 718 -30.35 43.66 2.55
N ASN A 719 -29.90 42.56 3.18
CA ASN A 719 -30.19 42.23 4.58
C ASN A 719 -29.02 42.55 5.53
N PHE A 720 -27.98 43.25 5.07
CA PHE A 720 -26.86 43.69 5.91
C PHE A 720 -27.20 44.98 6.66
N ASN A 721 -26.87 45.05 7.95
CA ASN A 721 -26.99 46.26 8.75
C ASN A 721 -25.83 46.38 9.76
N GLU A 722 -24.91 47.32 9.50
CA GLU A 722 -23.72 47.52 10.33
C GLU A 722 -24.06 47.97 11.77
N SER A 723 -25.17 48.70 11.95
CA SER A 723 -25.63 49.19 13.26
C SER A 723 -26.31 48.13 14.15
N LEU A 724 -26.40 46.88 13.69
CA LEU A 724 -26.89 45.76 14.50
C LEU A 724 -26.10 45.56 15.80
N SER A 725 -24.79 45.85 15.76
CA SER A 725 -23.91 45.74 16.92
C SER A 725 -24.21 46.79 17.99
N THR A 726 -24.68 47.98 17.58
CA THR A 726 -25.08 49.08 18.47
C THR A 726 -26.47 48.89 19.07
N GLU A 727 -27.43 48.31 18.34
CA GLU A 727 -28.78 47.99 18.86
C GLU A 727 -28.72 47.02 20.07
N ILE A 728 -27.73 46.14 20.12
CA ILE A 728 -27.57 45.17 21.22
C ILE A 728 -27.17 45.86 22.54
N ASN A 729 -26.52 47.03 22.47
CA ASN A 729 -26.07 47.77 23.66
C ASN A 729 -27.14 48.73 24.21
N GLU A 730 -28.23 48.97 23.48
CA GLU A 730 -29.36 49.81 23.93
C GLU A 730 -30.49 49.01 24.60
N VAL A 731 -30.42 47.66 24.59
CA VAL A 731 -31.47 46.74 25.08
C VAL A 731 -31.00 45.87 26.27
N VAL A 732 -29.91 46.25 26.94
CA VAL A 732 -29.49 45.62 28.23
C VAL A 732 -29.99 46.45 29.40
#